data_AF-A0A9E9P3M5-F1
#
_entry.id   AF-A0A9E9P3M5-F1
#
_cell.length_a   1.000
_cell.length_b   1.000
_cell.length_c   1.000
_cell.angle_alpha   90.00
_cell.angle_beta   90.00
_cell.angle_gamma   90.00
#
_symmetry.space_group_name_H-M   'P 1'
#
loop_
_entity.id
_entity.type
_entity.pdbx_description
1 polymer ?
#
loop_
_entity_poly.entity_id
_entity_poly.type
_entity_poly.pdbx_seq_one_letter_code
_entity_poly.pdbx_strand_id
1 'polypeptide(L)'
;MIDPISQFRDAIAAAGLTVPETIETDGMLHRFASNGNPRDTAGWYVYYGDTVPAGGFGCWRTGVNQTWRADTGKKLTPSEDAAHKERIAAIQQQRKEEEAARRAEVATKAKARWEDALPASDNHPYLAKKGVLAHGIKEHDGNLIIALRTGSDIHSLQTIRADGDKRFLTGGRISGCYYSIGKPDQSDILCLAEGFSTGASVHEATGYPVTVAFNAGNLEPVAKAIRTLFPGKRLVICADDDYRTDGNPGIAKATEAARAVNGIVAIPDFGEDRPDGATDFNDLHQHKGLEAVQEAIRQAIELSAAYGITGSGEGSTAPESFLWPDPQPLETKTDPMPYPVEELPDTIRQAVTEVQHFVKAPVSLVAASAIGALSLAVQGHIDVERATGLKGPSGLFLLTIADSGERKSTCDSFFMTAIRSYEESQRELAKPALQSYESDLAVWEARRNGLKDKIRALEKDGKDSSKQENDFRELGKEKPEQPKFPRLLYADVTPEALAYGLVRNWPSGGVISAEGGTVLGSHGMGKDSIMRNLSLLNQLWDGGQISVDRRTSESFTVSGARLTVALQIQEATLRGFFNNTGALARGTGFMARFLIAWPESTQGTRHFTEAPDDWPALGAFNRKLTTILENPVDIDENGSLSLSTITLSADAKKAWIGFHDAVESMLTSGGDLYDIRDVSSKAADNAARLASLFHVFEHGVGPICADCFRKAATIITWHLNESKRFFGEMALPEEMANMARLDEWLIRYCRENKTSGVSTRRAQQFGPVRKNSELNAALDNLQELDRLSVKRDGKQKMILVNPALLEGMS
;
A
#
# COMPACT_ATOMS: atom_id res chain seq x y z
N MET A 1 12.00 -14.33 36.39
CA MET A 1 12.11 -13.20 35.45
C MET A 1 13.28 -13.52 34.54
N ILE A 2 13.07 -13.52 33.22
CA ILE A 2 14.15 -13.71 32.24
C ILE A 2 15.00 -12.45 32.25
N ASP A 3 16.31 -12.61 32.33
CA ASP A 3 17.28 -11.53 32.29
C ASP A 3 17.09 -10.65 31.02
N PRO A 4 16.94 -9.31 31.15
CA PRO A 4 16.75 -8.41 30.01
C PRO A 4 17.84 -8.51 28.93
N ILE A 5 19.10 -8.78 29.31
CA ILE A 5 20.17 -8.97 28.33
C ILE A 5 19.93 -10.26 27.53
N SER A 6 19.53 -11.36 28.19
CA SER A 6 19.10 -12.58 27.49
C SER A 6 17.98 -12.32 26.48
N GLN A 7 16.95 -11.56 26.87
CA GLN A 7 15.85 -11.20 25.96
C GLN A 7 16.32 -10.38 24.75
N PHE A 8 17.30 -9.49 24.92
CA PHE A 8 17.88 -8.72 23.83
C PHE A 8 18.69 -9.60 22.87
N ARG A 9 19.47 -10.54 23.42
CA ARG A 9 20.22 -11.54 22.66
C ARG A 9 19.30 -12.43 21.84
N ASP A 10 18.19 -12.88 22.42
CA ASP A 10 17.17 -13.67 21.74
C ASP A 10 16.54 -12.91 20.57
N ALA A 11 16.29 -11.60 20.73
CA ALA A 11 15.79 -10.74 19.67
C ALA A 11 16.80 -10.59 18.52
N ILE A 12 18.10 -10.44 18.82
CA ILE A 12 19.17 -10.40 17.81
C ILE A 12 19.22 -11.74 17.04
N ALA A 13 19.15 -12.86 17.75
CA ALA A 13 19.14 -14.20 17.14
C ALA A 13 17.91 -14.41 16.25
N ALA A 14 16.72 -13.99 16.71
CA ALA A 14 15.46 -14.11 15.98
C ALA A 14 15.46 -13.29 14.68
N ALA A 15 16.25 -12.22 14.61
CA ALA A 15 16.46 -11.44 13.39
C ALA A 15 17.48 -12.05 12.41
N GLY A 16 17.97 -13.27 12.70
CA GLY A 16 18.92 -13.99 11.86
C GLY A 16 20.36 -13.48 11.94
N LEU A 17 20.71 -12.73 13.00
CA LEU A 17 22.06 -12.19 13.21
C LEU A 17 22.82 -13.03 14.24
N THR A 18 24.14 -13.17 14.06
CA THR A 18 25.00 -13.80 15.07
C THR A 18 25.04 -12.95 16.34
N VAL A 19 24.71 -13.53 17.49
CA VAL A 19 24.60 -12.80 18.76
C VAL A 19 26.00 -12.39 19.28
N PRO A 20 26.21 -11.13 19.71
CA PRO A 20 27.45 -10.71 20.36
C PRO A 20 27.78 -11.55 21.61
N GLU A 21 29.05 -11.75 21.95
CA GLU A 21 29.42 -12.43 23.20
C GLU A 21 29.05 -11.60 24.43
N THR A 22 29.30 -10.30 24.41
CA THR A 22 28.95 -9.34 25.46
C THR A 22 28.01 -8.24 24.93
N ILE A 23 27.09 -7.78 25.78
CA ILE A 23 26.22 -6.62 25.52
C ILE A 23 26.61 -5.51 26.49
N GLU A 24 27.24 -4.47 25.95
CA GLU A 24 27.56 -3.26 26.70
C GLU A 24 26.28 -2.44 26.94
N THR A 25 26.13 -1.90 28.15
CA THR A 25 24.88 -1.24 28.60
C THR A 25 25.02 0.27 28.76
N ASP A 26 25.97 0.86 28.06
CA ASP A 26 26.38 2.27 28.16
C ASP A 26 25.51 3.23 27.31
N GLY A 27 24.52 2.71 26.58
CA GLY A 27 23.69 3.50 25.68
C GLY A 27 24.42 4.03 24.45
N MET A 28 25.60 3.49 24.14
CA MET A 28 26.37 3.81 22.94
C MET A 28 26.18 2.73 21.86
N LEU A 29 26.53 3.09 20.62
CA LEU A 29 26.50 2.17 19.49
C LEU A 29 27.74 1.27 19.51
N HIS A 30 27.52 -0.04 19.59
CA HIS A 30 28.55 -1.07 19.56
C HIS A 30 28.47 -1.87 18.26
N ARG A 31 29.63 -2.24 17.71
CA ARG A 31 29.75 -3.05 16.49
C ARG A 31 29.96 -4.52 16.85
N PHE A 32 29.40 -5.42 16.04
CA PHE A 32 29.62 -6.85 16.20
C PHE A 32 29.61 -7.61 14.87
N ALA A 33 30.13 -8.83 14.90
CA ALA A 33 30.11 -9.76 13.79
C ALA A 33 28.70 -10.32 13.58
N SER A 34 28.05 -9.95 12.48
CA SER A 34 26.64 -10.28 12.24
C SER A 34 26.41 -11.61 11.52
N ASN A 35 27.48 -12.24 11.02
CA ASN A 35 27.46 -13.50 10.26
C ASN A 35 28.50 -14.53 10.72
N GLY A 36 28.99 -14.43 11.95
CA GLY A 36 29.97 -15.36 12.51
C GLY A 36 31.41 -15.19 12.01
N ASN A 37 31.68 -14.26 11.09
CA ASN A 37 33.05 -13.89 10.73
C ASN A 37 33.58 -12.87 11.75
N PRO A 38 34.64 -13.17 12.54
CA PRO A 38 35.15 -12.25 13.57
C PRO A 38 35.66 -10.90 13.04
N ARG A 39 35.93 -10.80 11.74
CA ARG A 39 36.31 -9.53 11.08
C ARG A 39 35.11 -8.75 10.55
N ASP A 40 33.91 -9.32 10.59
CA ASP A 40 32.69 -8.60 10.23
C ASP A 40 32.39 -7.56 11.30
N THR A 41 32.20 -6.32 10.84
CA THR A 41 31.74 -5.24 11.71
C THR A 41 30.39 -4.75 11.25
N ALA A 42 29.67 -5.42 10.34
CA ALA A 42 28.41 -4.93 9.78
C ALA A 42 27.23 -4.91 10.78
N GLY A 43 27.31 -5.67 11.87
CA GLY A 43 26.33 -5.66 12.95
C GLY A 43 26.49 -4.46 13.87
N TRP A 44 25.38 -3.95 14.38
CA TRP A 44 25.39 -2.89 15.39
C TRP A 44 24.28 -3.10 16.42
N TYR A 45 24.51 -2.64 17.65
CA TYR A 45 23.48 -2.52 18.67
C TYR A 45 23.70 -1.29 19.55
N VAL A 46 22.63 -0.82 20.19
CA VAL A 46 22.64 0.16 21.28
C VAL A 46 21.78 -0.44 22.38
N TYR A 47 22.23 -0.41 23.63
CA TYR A 47 21.46 -0.94 24.76
C TYR A 47 21.54 -0.01 25.98
N TYR A 48 20.39 0.28 26.55
CA TYR A 48 20.20 1.04 27.79
C TYR A 48 19.77 0.08 28.90
N GLY A 49 20.59 -0.07 29.94
CA GLY A 49 20.36 -1.02 31.05
C GLY A 49 19.60 -0.47 32.26
N ASP A 50 18.83 0.60 32.12
CA ASP A 50 18.16 1.29 33.23
C ASP A 50 16.79 0.68 33.61
N THR A 51 15.92 1.44 34.31
CA THR A 51 14.66 0.97 34.93
C THR A 51 13.75 0.16 34.01
N VAL A 52 13.76 0.45 32.70
CA VAL A 52 13.14 -0.38 31.67
C VAL A 52 14.15 -0.55 30.55
N PRO A 53 14.86 -1.70 30.49
CA PRO A 53 15.90 -1.87 29.50
C PRO A 53 15.34 -1.77 28.08
N ALA A 54 16.04 -1.03 27.24
CA ALA A 54 15.62 -0.74 25.87
C ALA A 54 16.85 -0.65 24.97
N GLY A 55 16.67 -0.84 23.68
CA GLY A 55 17.79 -0.82 22.74
C GLY A 55 17.35 -0.83 21.30
N GLY A 56 18.33 -0.95 20.42
CA GLY A 56 18.11 -1.19 19.00
C GLY A 56 19.27 -2.01 18.46
N PHE A 57 19.02 -2.78 17.41
CA PHE A 57 20.06 -3.57 16.76
C PHE A 57 19.78 -3.71 15.26
N GLY A 58 20.82 -4.08 14.52
CA GLY A 58 20.67 -4.32 13.10
C GLY A 58 21.95 -4.73 12.40
N CYS A 59 21.87 -4.84 11.07
CA CYS A 59 23.00 -5.14 10.21
C CYS A 59 22.94 -4.30 8.94
N TRP A 60 23.99 -3.53 8.68
CA TRP A 60 24.06 -2.62 7.53
C TRP A 60 24.18 -3.34 6.19
N ARG A 61 24.62 -4.61 6.21
CA ARG A 61 24.77 -5.43 5.01
C ARG A 61 23.44 -6.07 4.58
N THR A 62 22.62 -6.49 5.54
CA THR A 62 21.33 -7.14 5.27
C THR A 62 20.15 -6.17 5.35
N GLY A 63 20.36 -4.94 5.82
CA GLY A 63 19.32 -3.94 6.00
C GLY A 63 18.47 -4.13 7.26
N VAL A 64 18.75 -5.15 8.08
CA VAL A 64 18.01 -5.40 9.34
C VAL A 64 18.15 -4.20 10.27
N ASN A 65 17.01 -3.76 10.81
CA ASN A 65 16.93 -2.64 11.74
C ASN A 65 15.72 -2.80 12.66
N GLN A 66 15.97 -3.03 13.95
CA GLN A 66 14.92 -3.23 14.95
C GLN A 66 15.16 -2.37 16.19
N THR A 67 14.07 -1.84 16.74
CA THR A 67 14.03 -1.31 18.11
C THR A 67 13.53 -2.39 19.05
N TRP A 68 14.09 -2.45 20.25
CA TRP A 68 13.80 -3.48 21.22
C TRP A 68 13.55 -2.88 22.61
N ARG A 69 12.74 -3.57 23.40
CA ARG A 69 12.48 -3.26 24.81
C ARG A 69 12.29 -4.55 25.58
N ALA A 70 12.82 -4.60 26.81
CA ALA A 70 12.60 -5.71 27.71
C ALA A 70 11.11 -5.87 28.06
N ASP A 71 10.63 -7.10 28.10
CA ASP A 71 9.35 -7.43 28.71
C ASP A 71 9.54 -7.57 30.23
N THR A 72 9.05 -6.58 30.97
CA THR A 72 9.09 -6.52 32.43
C THR A 72 7.79 -6.99 33.08
N GLY A 73 6.78 -7.40 32.29
CA GLY A 73 5.48 -7.86 32.78
C GLY A 73 4.62 -6.79 33.48
N LYS A 74 5.03 -5.51 33.43
CA LYS A 74 4.32 -4.37 34.03
C LYS A 74 3.91 -3.36 32.96
N LYS A 75 2.77 -2.68 33.17
CA LYS A 75 2.39 -1.52 32.35
C LYS A 75 3.28 -0.33 32.72
N LEU A 76 3.84 0.33 31.71
CA LEU A 76 4.66 1.52 31.87
C LEU A 76 3.85 2.69 32.40
N THR A 77 4.46 3.46 33.28
CA THR A 77 3.98 4.78 33.66
C THR A 77 4.19 5.77 32.51
N PRO A 78 3.45 6.90 32.45
CA PRO A 78 3.67 7.94 31.44
C PRO A 78 5.10 8.49 31.39
N SER A 79 5.79 8.53 32.53
CA SER A 79 7.19 8.94 32.62
C SER A 79 8.14 7.96 31.94
N GLU A 80 7.91 6.65 32.13
CA GLU A 80 8.71 5.60 31.50
C GLU A 80 8.46 5.51 29.98
N ASP A 81 7.25 5.79 29.51
CA ASP A 81 6.94 5.87 28.07
C ASP A 81 7.63 7.07 27.38
N ALA A 82 7.64 8.24 28.05
CA ALA A 82 8.34 9.41 27.55
C ALA A 82 9.85 9.17 27.44
N ALA A 83 10.46 8.59 28.48
CA ALA A 83 11.88 8.22 28.48
C ALA A 83 12.21 7.19 27.37
N HIS A 84 11.31 6.25 27.08
CA HIS A 84 11.49 5.28 26.00
C HIS A 84 11.50 5.95 24.61
N LYS A 85 10.60 6.90 24.35
CA LYS A 85 10.55 7.66 23.08
C LYS A 85 11.82 8.48 22.87
N GLU A 86 12.33 9.12 23.92
CA GLU A 86 13.58 9.88 23.87
C GLU A 86 14.78 8.98 23.50
N ARG A 87 14.83 7.76 24.04
CA ARG A 87 15.88 6.77 23.70
C ARG A 87 15.80 6.30 22.24
N ILE A 88 14.59 6.06 21.71
CA ILE A 88 14.44 5.71 20.29
C ILE A 88 14.98 6.82 19.39
N ALA A 89 14.68 8.09 19.72
CA ALA A 89 15.22 9.24 19.00
C ALA A 89 16.75 9.32 19.11
N ALA A 90 17.31 9.08 20.29
CA ALA A 90 18.77 9.05 20.50
C ALA A 90 19.45 7.93 19.68
N ILE A 91 18.86 6.73 19.61
CA ILE A 91 19.37 5.62 18.79
C ILE A 91 19.38 6.01 17.30
N GLN A 92 18.32 6.65 16.81
CA GLN A 92 18.25 7.10 15.42
C GLN A 92 19.32 8.16 15.11
N GLN A 93 19.55 9.09 16.04
CA GLN A 93 20.56 10.13 15.89
C GLN A 93 21.98 9.57 15.87
N GLN A 94 22.35 8.70 16.83
CA GLN A 94 23.68 8.06 16.87
C GLN A 94 23.98 7.28 15.58
N ARG A 95 22.99 6.60 15.00
CA ARG A 95 23.16 5.88 13.73
C ARG A 95 23.45 6.80 12.56
N LYS A 96 22.76 7.94 12.49
CA LYS A 96 22.96 8.93 11.43
C LYS A 96 24.37 9.52 11.51
N GLU A 97 24.86 9.78 12.72
CA GLU A 97 26.22 10.27 12.96
C GLU A 97 27.28 9.23 12.59
N GLU A 98 27.13 7.98 13.02
CA GLU A 98 28.05 6.89 12.68
C GLU A 98 28.11 6.62 11.17
N GLU A 99 26.96 6.62 10.49
CA GLU A 99 26.91 6.45 9.05
C GLU A 99 27.60 7.61 8.31
N ALA A 100 27.44 8.85 8.80
CA ALA A 100 28.13 10.01 8.25
C ALA A 100 29.65 9.94 8.48
N ALA A 101 30.09 9.54 9.68
CA ALA A 101 31.51 9.36 10.01
C ALA A 101 32.17 8.30 9.12
N ARG A 102 31.51 7.14 8.94
CA ARG A 102 31.99 6.07 8.05
C ARG A 102 32.11 6.54 6.61
N ARG A 103 31.11 7.27 6.11
CA ARG A 103 31.15 7.84 4.74
C ARG A 103 32.31 8.82 4.59
N ALA A 104 32.58 9.64 5.60
CA ALA A 104 33.71 10.57 5.61
C ALA A 104 35.08 9.85 5.63
N GLU A 105 35.21 8.76 6.39
CA GLU A 105 36.42 7.94 6.40
C GLU A 105 36.69 7.31 5.02
N VAL A 106 35.66 6.73 4.40
CA VAL A 106 35.79 6.12 3.06
C VAL A 106 36.09 7.17 2.00
N ALA A 107 35.49 8.36 2.08
CA ALA A 107 35.82 9.49 1.21
C ALA A 107 37.29 9.93 1.36
N THR A 108 37.82 9.96 2.58
CA THR A 108 39.23 10.27 2.86
C THR A 108 40.16 9.23 2.23
N LYS A 109 39.85 7.93 2.37
CA LYS A 109 40.59 6.84 1.73
C LYS A 109 40.52 6.91 0.20
N ALA A 110 39.35 7.20 -0.36
CA ALA A 110 39.14 7.39 -1.79
C ALA A 110 39.99 8.53 -2.33
N LYS A 111 40.02 9.68 -1.62
CA LYS A 111 40.81 10.84 -1.97
C LYS A 111 42.31 10.54 -1.94
N ALA A 112 42.82 9.94 -0.86
CA ALA A 112 44.24 9.58 -0.75
C ALA A 112 44.68 8.64 -1.87
N ARG A 113 43.89 7.61 -2.18
CA ARG A 113 44.18 6.68 -3.28
C ARG A 113 44.10 7.35 -4.66
N TRP A 114 43.18 8.29 -4.85
CA TRP A 114 43.12 9.08 -6.08
C TRP A 114 44.34 9.99 -6.25
N GLU A 115 44.84 10.58 -5.17
CA GLU A 115 46.01 11.46 -5.18
C GLU A 115 47.31 10.69 -5.46
N ASP A 116 47.47 9.50 -4.87
CA ASP A 116 48.61 8.59 -5.07
C ASP A 116 48.68 7.99 -6.48
N ALA A 117 47.55 7.87 -7.15
CA ALA A 117 47.47 7.26 -8.48
C ALA A 117 48.06 8.15 -9.60
N LEU A 118 48.65 7.50 -10.60
CA LEU A 118 49.26 8.14 -11.77
C LEU A 118 48.21 8.37 -12.87
N PRO A 119 48.42 9.32 -13.80
CA PRO A 119 47.59 9.41 -15.01
C PRO A 119 47.58 8.08 -15.76
N ALA A 120 46.40 7.60 -16.18
CA ALA A 120 46.31 6.39 -16.97
C ALA A 120 46.86 6.60 -18.38
N SER A 121 47.54 5.57 -18.92
CA SER A 121 47.99 5.55 -20.31
C SER A 121 46.83 5.22 -21.25
N ASP A 122 46.71 5.92 -22.37
CA ASP A 122 45.73 5.58 -23.43
C ASP A 122 45.95 4.17 -24.00
N ASN A 123 47.16 3.62 -23.82
CA ASN A 123 47.49 2.24 -24.20
C ASN A 123 47.16 1.19 -23.12
N HIS A 124 46.48 1.55 -22.03
CA HIS A 124 46.06 0.59 -21.01
C HIS A 124 45.19 -0.52 -21.67
N PRO A 125 45.40 -1.82 -21.35
CA PRO A 125 44.74 -2.93 -22.05
C PRO A 125 43.21 -2.80 -22.18
N TYR A 126 42.55 -2.36 -21.12
CA TYR A 126 41.10 -2.11 -21.12
C TYR A 126 40.69 -0.99 -22.09
N LEU A 127 41.43 0.12 -22.11
CA LEU A 127 41.14 1.29 -22.96
C LEU A 127 41.40 0.99 -24.42
N ALA A 128 42.54 0.34 -24.73
CA ALA A 128 42.86 -0.13 -26.06
C ALA A 128 41.82 -1.13 -26.59
N LYS A 129 41.36 -2.08 -25.75
CA LYS A 129 40.28 -3.02 -26.10
C LYS A 129 38.95 -2.32 -26.36
N LYS A 130 38.66 -1.23 -25.64
CA LYS A 130 37.43 -0.44 -25.79
C LYS A 130 37.56 0.67 -26.83
N GLY A 131 38.76 0.85 -27.42
CA GLY A 131 39.07 1.87 -28.41
C GLY A 131 38.85 3.31 -27.96
N VAL A 132 39.03 3.62 -26.67
CA VAL A 132 38.79 4.96 -26.10
C VAL A 132 40.01 5.45 -25.33
N LEU A 133 40.16 6.76 -25.18
CA LEU A 133 41.25 7.40 -24.43
C LEU A 133 40.94 7.46 -22.92
N ALA A 134 41.95 7.79 -22.11
CA ALA A 134 41.86 7.79 -20.66
C ALA A 134 41.03 8.96 -20.09
N HIS A 135 40.90 10.09 -20.81
CA HIS A 135 40.09 11.25 -20.41
C HIS A 135 40.27 11.72 -18.96
N GLY A 136 41.50 11.65 -18.44
CA GLY A 136 41.83 12.13 -17.09
C GLY A 136 41.52 11.14 -15.96
N ILE A 137 41.15 9.89 -16.27
CA ILE A 137 41.16 8.82 -15.26
C ILE A 137 42.60 8.44 -14.92
N LYS A 138 42.76 7.75 -13.80
CA LYS A 138 44.08 7.41 -13.25
C LYS A 138 44.31 5.90 -13.24
N GLU A 139 45.55 5.50 -13.03
CA GLU A 139 45.97 4.12 -12.87
C GLU A 139 46.65 3.93 -11.50
N HIS A 140 46.29 2.84 -10.83
CA HIS A 140 46.85 2.42 -9.55
C HIS A 140 47.01 0.90 -9.54
N ASP A 141 48.23 0.43 -9.30
CA ASP A 141 48.59 -1.00 -9.29
C ASP A 141 48.12 -1.77 -10.56
N GLY A 142 48.30 -1.17 -11.74
CA GLY A 142 47.91 -1.77 -13.03
C GLY A 142 46.41 -1.84 -13.27
N ASN A 143 45.60 -1.13 -12.47
CA ASN A 143 44.16 -1.01 -12.66
C ASN A 143 43.77 0.45 -12.86
N LEU A 144 42.78 0.68 -13.73
CA LEU A 144 42.20 2.01 -13.87
C LEU A 144 41.37 2.33 -12.64
N ILE A 145 41.41 3.58 -12.19
CA ILE A 145 40.57 4.12 -11.14
C ILE A 145 39.86 5.37 -11.64
N ILE A 146 38.57 5.48 -11.28
CA ILE A 146 37.70 6.59 -11.65
C ILE A 146 37.08 7.14 -10.36
N ALA A 147 37.19 8.45 -10.15
CA ALA A 147 36.66 9.10 -8.96
C ALA A 147 35.15 9.37 -9.08
N LEU A 148 34.38 8.94 -8.07
CA LEU A 148 32.96 9.28 -7.92
C LEU A 148 32.86 10.56 -7.10
N ARG A 149 32.33 11.63 -7.69
CA ARG A 149 32.36 12.98 -7.13
C ARG A 149 31.00 13.65 -7.01
N THR A 150 30.92 14.65 -6.14
CA THR A 150 29.90 15.72 -6.21
C THR A 150 30.62 17.06 -6.22
N GLY A 151 30.66 17.74 -7.37
CA GLY A 151 31.54 18.90 -7.53
C GLY A 151 33.02 18.48 -7.40
N SER A 152 33.78 19.14 -6.52
CA SER A 152 35.20 18.83 -6.29
C SER A 152 35.43 17.62 -5.37
N ASP A 153 34.45 17.23 -4.57
CA ASP A 153 34.63 16.27 -3.49
C ASP A 153 34.51 14.83 -3.98
N ILE A 154 35.49 14.00 -3.61
CA ILE A 154 35.54 12.57 -3.93
C ILE A 154 34.87 11.79 -2.79
N HIS A 155 33.87 10.98 -3.12
CA HIS A 155 33.12 10.17 -2.14
C HIS A 155 33.37 8.67 -2.27
N SER A 156 33.84 8.21 -3.43
CA SER A 156 34.17 6.81 -3.71
C SER A 156 35.07 6.70 -4.94
N LEU A 157 35.52 5.48 -5.24
CA LEU A 157 36.25 5.12 -6.46
C LEU A 157 35.60 3.92 -7.14
N GLN A 158 35.62 3.89 -8.47
CA GLN A 158 35.44 2.66 -9.26
C GLN A 158 36.81 2.22 -9.78
N THR A 159 37.15 0.96 -9.56
CA THR A 159 38.34 0.32 -10.14
C THR A 159 37.91 -0.54 -11.32
N ILE A 160 38.64 -0.46 -12.44
CA ILE A 160 38.46 -1.29 -13.63
C ILE A 160 39.76 -2.04 -13.87
N ARG A 161 39.70 -3.37 -13.85
CA ARG A 161 40.84 -4.25 -14.10
C ARG A 161 41.10 -4.42 -15.60
N ALA A 162 42.27 -4.93 -15.95
CA ALA A 162 42.64 -5.19 -17.35
C ALA A 162 41.69 -6.16 -18.08
N ASP A 163 41.04 -7.08 -17.37
CA ASP A 163 40.03 -8.00 -17.90
C ASP A 163 38.64 -7.36 -18.07
N GLY A 164 38.43 -6.18 -17.51
CA GLY A 164 37.16 -5.46 -17.52
C GLY A 164 36.30 -5.62 -16.26
N ASP A 165 36.74 -6.36 -15.23
CA ASP A 165 36.02 -6.45 -13.95
C ASP A 165 36.00 -5.08 -13.26
N LYS A 166 34.79 -4.60 -12.91
CA LYS A 166 34.55 -3.27 -12.34
C LYS A 166 34.10 -3.41 -10.89
N ARG A 167 34.75 -2.71 -9.96
CA ARG A 167 34.38 -2.73 -8.53
C ARG A 167 34.38 -1.35 -7.92
N PHE A 168 33.39 -1.06 -7.09
CA PHE A 168 33.37 0.15 -6.28
C PHE A 168 34.16 -0.03 -4.99
N LEU A 169 34.70 1.07 -4.46
CA LEU A 169 35.30 1.09 -3.13
C LEU A 169 34.23 0.79 -2.07
N THR A 170 34.42 -0.32 -1.35
CA THR A 170 33.47 -0.80 -0.34
C THR A 170 33.14 0.28 0.70
N GLY A 171 31.84 0.52 0.90
CA GLY A 171 31.34 1.53 1.85
C GLY A 171 31.31 2.97 1.29
N GLY A 172 31.76 3.19 0.06
CA GLY A 172 31.73 4.49 -0.59
C GLY A 172 30.33 4.83 -1.11
N ARG A 173 30.01 6.13 -1.15
CA ARG A 173 28.74 6.62 -1.71
C ARG A 173 28.79 6.56 -3.24
N ILE A 174 27.74 6.00 -3.85
CA ILE A 174 27.56 5.93 -5.31
C ILE A 174 26.42 6.86 -5.74
N SER A 175 25.28 6.82 -5.03
CA SER A 175 24.09 7.58 -5.39
C SER A 175 24.34 9.10 -5.44
N GLY A 176 24.06 9.68 -6.62
CA GLY A 176 24.27 11.08 -6.95
C GLY A 176 25.72 11.48 -7.25
N CYS A 177 26.66 10.53 -7.19
CA CYS A 177 28.05 10.79 -7.54
C CYS A 177 28.33 10.48 -9.03
N TYR A 178 29.20 11.28 -9.64
CA TYR A 178 29.50 11.21 -11.07
C TYR A 178 30.98 11.46 -11.40
N TYR A 179 31.36 11.20 -12.65
CA TYR A 179 32.64 11.62 -13.23
C TYR A 179 32.40 12.41 -14.51
N SER A 180 33.20 13.45 -14.78
CA SER A 180 33.02 14.30 -15.96
C SER A 180 34.19 14.15 -16.92
N ILE A 181 33.88 13.97 -18.20
CA ILE A 181 34.79 13.98 -19.34
C ILE A 181 34.58 15.29 -20.09
N GLY A 182 35.67 15.98 -20.43
CA GLY A 182 35.61 17.33 -21.00
C GLY A 182 35.20 18.39 -19.97
N LYS A 183 34.96 19.62 -20.45
CA LYS A 183 34.56 20.75 -19.60
C LYS A 183 33.14 21.21 -19.96
N PRO A 184 32.24 21.45 -18.97
CA PRO A 184 30.85 21.84 -19.22
C PRO A 184 30.63 23.13 -20.03
N ASP A 185 31.65 23.99 -20.14
CA ASP A 185 31.63 25.24 -20.90
C ASP A 185 31.92 25.05 -22.40
N GLN A 186 32.37 23.87 -22.83
CA GLN A 186 32.74 23.59 -24.23
C GLN A 186 31.55 23.53 -25.20
N SER A 187 30.35 23.26 -24.70
CA SER A 187 29.14 23.11 -25.53
C SER A 187 27.90 23.44 -24.72
N ASP A 188 26.82 23.86 -25.37
CA ASP A 188 25.50 23.98 -24.74
C ASP A 188 24.78 22.65 -24.57
N ILE A 189 25.37 21.57 -25.09
CA ILE A 189 24.92 20.19 -24.91
C ILE A 189 25.84 19.51 -23.90
N LEU A 190 25.25 18.77 -22.96
CA LEU A 190 25.97 17.94 -21.99
C LEU A 190 25.33 16.55 -21.99
N CYS A 191 26.13 15.52 -22.28
CA CYS A 191 25.65 14.16 -22.36
C CYS A 191 25.81 13.43 -21.03
N LEU A 192 24.90 12.51 -20.70
CA LEU A 192 25.02 11.61 -19.55
C LEU A 192 25.10 10.18 -20.06
N ALA A 193 26.07 9.41 -19.57
CA ALA A 193 26.24 8.01 -19.96
C ALA A 193 26.28 7.12 -18.72
N GLU A 194 25.81 5.88 -18.84
CA GLU A 194 25.88 4.90 -17.77
C GLU A 194 27.33 4.49 -17.46
N GLY A 195 28.08 4.05 -18.48
CA GLY A 195 29.45 3.58 -18.34
C GLY A 195 30.53 4.60 -18.76
N PHE A 196 31.76 4.42 -18.25
CA PHE A 196 32.89 5.25 -18.66
C PHE A 196 33.22 5.11 -20.16
N SER A 197 33.30 3.88 -20.68
CA SER A 197 33.63 3.65 -22.10
C SER A 197 32.56 4.18 -23.05
N THR A 198 31.28 4.05 -22.67
CA THR A 198 30.14 4.67 -23.36
C THR A 198 30.32 6.20 -23.39
N GLY A 199 30.59 6.81 -22.23
CA GLY A 199 30.79 8.25 -22.14
C GLY A 199 32.01 8.77 -22.90
N ALA A 200 33.12 8.02 -22.88
CA ALA A 200 34.32 8.36 -23.64
C ALA A 200 34.07 8.30 -25.16
N SER A 201 33.34 7.28 -25.63
CA SER A 201 32.99 7.16 -27.06
C SER A 201 32.09 8.31 -27.52
N VAL A 202 31.11 8.71 -26.70
CA VAL A 202 30.25 9.87 -26.98
C VAL A 202 31.07 11.17 -27.01
N HIS A 203 32.00 11.36 -26.06
CA HIS A 203 32.87 12.53 -26.04
C HIS A 203 33.80 12.59 -27.26
N GLU A 204 34.45 11.49 -27.62
CA GLU A 204 35.35 11.42 -28.77
C GLU A 204 34.63 11.62 -30.11
N ALA A 205 33.39 11.15 -30.22
CA ALA A 205 32.57 11.31 -31.42
C ALA A 205 32.01 12.73 -31.59
N THR A 206 31.63 13.40 -30.50
CA THR A 206 30.86 14.65 -30.56
C THR A 206 31.62 15.89 -30.09
N GLY A 207 32.67 15.69 -29.29
CA GLY A 207 33.34 16.75 -28.53
C GLY A 207 32.52 17.31 -27.35
N TYR A 208 31.30 16.82 -27.10
CA TYR A 208 30.44 17.34 -26.02
C TYR A 208 30.91 16.88 -24.65
N PRO A 209 30.81 17.71 -23.60
CA PRO A 209 31.09 17.27 -22.24
C PRO A 209 30.15 16.13 -21.83
N VAL A 210 30.70 15.11 -21.17
CA VAL A 210 29.95 13.91 -20.76
C VAL A 210 30.06 13.70 -19.25
N THR A 211 28.96 13.33 -18.62
CA THR A 211 28.92 12.89 -17.22
C THR A 211 28.60 11.40 -17.14
N VAL A 212 29.45 10.64 -16.43
CA VAL A 212 29.32 9.19 -16.24
C VAL A 212 28.60 8.91 -14.90
N ALA A 213 27.50 8.16 -14.97
CA ALA A 213 26.65 7.83 -13.82
C ALA A 213 26.99 6.48 -13.15
N PHE A 214 27.83 5.66 -13.77
CA PHE A 214 28.35 4.36 -13.30
C PHE A 214 27.39 3.17 -13.25
N ASN A 215 26.06 3.39 -13.22
CA ASN A 215 25.03 2.36 -13.39
C ASN A 215 23.66 3.00 -13.70
N ALA A 216 22.76 2.21 -14.29
CA ALA A 216 21.41 2.63 -14.67
C ALA A 216 20.60 3.27 -13.50
N GLY A 217 20.69 2.68 -12.30
CA GLY A 217 19.99 3.16 -11.11
C GLY A 217 20.49 4.51 -10.57
N ASN A 218 21.63 5.00 -11.08
CA ASN A 218 22.21 6.28 -10.70
C ASN A 218 22.07 7.36 -11.78
N LEU A 219 21.52 7.03 -12.97
CA LEU A 219 21.29 7.99 -14.04
C LEU A 219 20.39 9.16 -13.60
N GLU A 220 19.24 8.89 -12.99
CA GLU A 220 18.31 9.93 -12.56
C GLU A 220 18.86 10.81 -11.42
N PRO A 221 19.44 10.26 -10.32
CA PRO A 221 20.10 11.09 -9.30
C PRO A 221 21.20 11.99 -9.86
N VAL A 222 22.00 11.50 -10.81
CA VAL A 222 23.06 12.27 -11.46
C VAL A 222 22.47 13.31 -12.41
N ALA A 223 21.47 12.95 -13.21
CA ALA A 223 20.77 13.88 -14.09
C ALA A 223 20.24 15.08 -13.31
N LYS A 224 19.52 14.84 -12.20
CA LYS A 224 19.00 15.91 -11.33
C LYS A 224 20.11 16.80 -10.80
N ALA A 225 21.21 16.21 -10.31
CA ALA A 225 22.36 16.97 -9.83
C ALA A 225 23.00 17.84 -10.92
N ILE A 226 23.16 17.31 -12.13
CA ILE A 226 23.72 18.04 -13.28
C ILE A 226 22.78 19.15 -13.75
N ARG A 227 21.46 18.91 -13.77
CA ARG A 227 20.47 19.96 -14.08
C ARG A 227 20.52 21.11 -13.09
N THR A 228 20.69 20.83 -11.80
CA THR A 228 20.89 21.88 -10.78
C THR A 228 22.16 22.69 -11.02
N LEU A 229 23.27 22.01 -11.37
CA LEU A 229 24.55 22.67 -11.62
C LEU A 229 24.58 23.46 -12.94
N PHE A 230 23.87 22.98 -13.97
CA PHE A 230 23.85 23.56 -15.30
C PHE A 230 22.41 23.73 -15.84
N PRO A 231 21.61 24.65 -15.27
CA PRO A 231 20.19 24.77 -15.62
C PRO A 231 19.92 25.03 -17.10
N GLY A 232 20.79 25.78 -17.78
CA GLY A 232 20.64 26.17 -19.18
C GLY A 232 21.21 25.21 -20.23
N LYS A 233 21.85 24.10 -19.83
CA LYS A 233 22.41 23.14 -20.79
C LYS A 233 21.34 22.18 -21.32
N ARG A 234 21.44 21.77 -22.59
CA ARG A 234 20.64 20.69 -23.16
C ARG A 234 21.24 19.36 -22.73
N LEU A 235 20.50 18.60 -21.91
CA LEU A 235 20.98 17.34 -21.37
C LEU A 235 20.59 16.19 -22.30
N VAL A 236 21.55 15.37 -22.72
CA VAL A 236 21.31 14.19 -23.58
C VAL A 236 21.69 12.93 -22.80
N ILE A 237 20.70 12.14 -22.41
CA ILE A 237 20.90 10.87 -21.69
C ILE A 237 21.13 9.76 -22.71
N CYS A 238 22.36 9.25 -22.76
CA CYS A 238 22.79 8.16 -23.64
C CYS A 238 22.40 6.84 -22.98
N ALA A 239 21.42 6.15 -23.55
CA ALA A 239 20.90 4.88 -23.06
C ALA A 239 21.75 3.70 -23.53
N ASP A 240 21.77 2.63 -22.73
CA ASP A 240 22.18 1.31 -23.17
C ASP A 240 20.91 0.58 -23.67
N ASP A 241 20.97 -0.02 -24.87
CA ASP A 241 19.87 -0.79 -25.46
C ASP A 241 19.97 -2.27 -25.06
N ASP A 242 19.47 -2.57 -23.86
CA ASP A 242 19.44 -3.90 -23.25
C ASP A 242 18.37 -4.82 -23.90
N TYR A 243 18.40 -4.96 -25.22
CA TYR A 243 17.38 -5.66 -26.01
C TYR A 243 17.15 -7.13 -25.63
N ARG A 244 18.09 -7.74 -24.90
CA ARG A 244 18.03 -9.12 -24.39
C ARG A 244 17.39 -9.23 -23.01
N THR A 245 17.22 -8.11 -22.31
CA THR A 245 16.67 -8.07 -20.97
C THR A 245 15.23 -7.59 -21.07
N ASP A 246 14.31 -8.37 -20.51
CA ASP A 246 12.89 -8.05 -20.53
C ASP A 246 12.64 -6.66 -19.92
N GLY A 247 11.86 -5.82 -20.61
CA GLY A 247 11.61 -4.43 -20.25
C GLY A 247 12.73 -3.41 -20.55
N ASN A 248 13.87 -3.83 -21.11
CA ASN A 248 14.99 -2.98 -21.52
C ASN A 248 15.37 -1.89 -20.47
N PRO A 249 15.92 -2.31 -19.31
CA PRO A 249 16.14 -1.42 -18.18
C PRO A 249 17.07 -0.23 -18.50
N GLY A 250 18.05 -0.39 -19.40
CA GLY A 250 18.91 0.71 -19.86
C GLY A 250 18.13 1.84 -20.51
N ILE A 251 17.25 1.55 -21.49
CA ILE A 251 16.38 2.57 -22.10
C ILE A 251 15.37 3.11 -21.10
N ALA A 252 14.74 2.26 -20.29
CA ALA A 252 13.75 2.69 -19.31
C ALA A 252 14.34 3.70 -18.31
N LYS A 253 15.51 3.38 -17.73
CA LYS A 253 16.19 4.25 -16.76
C LYS A 253 16.73 5.53 -17.37
N ALA A 254 17.26 5.46 -18.60
CA ALA A 254 17.66 6.66 -19.33
C ALA A 254 16.45 7.57 -19.63
N THR A 255 15.29 6.98 -19.95
CA THR A 255 14.05 7.71 -20.21
C THR A 255 13.49 8.36 -18.94
N GLU A 256 13.47 7.65 -17.82
CA GLU A 256 13.12 8.22 -16.50
C GLU A 256 14.04 9.39 -16.13
N ALA A 257 15.36 9.20 -16.28
CA ALA A 257 16.35 10.23 -16.00
C ALA A 257 16.18 11.46 -16.90
N ALA A 258 15.92 11.27 -18.20
CA ALA A 258 15.68 12.34 -19.16
C ALA A 258 14.41 13.12 -18.81
N ARG A 259 13.30 12.43 -18.53
CA ARG A 259 12.03 13.06 -18.11
C ARG A 259 12.21 13.91 -16.87
N ALA A 260 12.92 13.38 -15.87
CA ALA A 260 13.15 14.08 -14.60
C ALA A 260 13.92 15.40 -14.73
N VAL A 261 14.57 15.67 -15.87
CA VAL A 261 15.39 16.87 -16.09
C VAL A 261 15.07 17.61 -17.37
N ASN A 262 13.96 17.28 -18.05
CA ASN A 262 13.65 17.77 -19.39
C ASN A 262 14.86 17.60 -20.35
N GLY A 263 15.38 16.38 -20.38
CA GLY A 263 16.50 15.95 -21.21
C GLY A 263 16.04 15.13 -22.42
N ILE A 264 16.98 14.86 -23.31
CA ILE A 264 16.80 14.13 -24.57
C ILE A 264 17.34 12.72 -24.35
N VAL A 265 16.63 11.68 -24.80
CA VAL A 265 17.17 10.31 -24.80
C VAL A 265 17.83 10.04 -26.13
N ALA A 266 19.08 9.59 -26.12
CA ALA A 266 19.76 9.08 -27.29
C ALA A 266 20.00 7.57 -27.12
N ILE A 267 19.66 6.79 -28.14
CA ILE A 267 19.76 5.33 -28.16
C ILE A 267 20.74 4.96 -29.28
N PRO A 268 21.67 4.00 -29.07
CA PRO A 268 22.60 3.57 -30.11
C PRO A 268 21.85 2.84 -31.24
N ASP A 269 22.03 3.30 -32.48
CA ASP A 269 21.42 2.67 -33.66
C ASP A 269 22.39 1.71 -34.37
N PHE A 270 22.20 0.41 -34.14
CA PHE A 270 22.97 -0.65 -34.78
C PHE A 270 22.42 -1.08 -36.16
N GLY A 271 21.23 -0.62 -36.58
CA GLY A 271 20.56 -1.10 -37.80
C GLY A 271 20.29 -2.61 -37.82
N GLU A 272 20.03 -3.15 -39.01
CA GLU A 272 19.71 -4.59 -39.21
C GLU A 272 20.90 -5.52 -38.92
N ASP A 273 22.12 -5.04 -39.12
CA ASP A 273 23.37 -5.80 -38.94
C ASP A 273 23.94 -5.72 -37.50
N ARG A 274 23.07 -5.68 -36.48
CA ARG A 274 23.50 -5.56 -35.07
C ARG A 274 24.40 -6.74 -34.65
N PRO A 275 25.61 -6.50 -34.10
CA PRO A 275 26.42 -7.56 -33.52
C PRO A 275 25.78 -8.22 -32.32
N ASP A 276 26.01 -9.53 -32.16
CA ASP A 276 25.47 -10.31 -31.07
C ASP A 276 25.96 -9.79 -29.71
N GLY A 277 25.02 -9.39 -28.84
CA GLY A 277 25.32 -8.82 -27.51
C GLY A 277 25.73 -7.34 -27.47
N ALA A 278 25.70 -6.60 -28.59
CA ALA A 278 25.95 -5.17 -28.59
C ALA A 278 24.77 -4.38 -28.01
N THR A 279 25.03 -3.52 -27.01
CA THR A 279 23.98 -2.77 -26.31
C THR A 279 24.28 -1.28 -26.17
N ASP A 280 25.54 -0.86 -26.04
CA ASP A 280 25.89 0.52 -25.68
C ASP A 280 26.55 1.33 -26.84
N PHE A 281 26.74 2.64 -26.64
CA PHE A 281 27.41 3.50 -27.64
C PHE A 281 28.89 3.15 -27.88
N ASN A 282 29.55 2.45 -26.95
CA ASN A 282 30.92 1.98 -27.18
C ASN A 282 30.94 0.76 -28.11
N ASP A 283 29.98 -0.15 -27.99
CA ASP A 283 29.81 -1.24 -28.94
C ASP A 283 29.47 -0.69 -30.35
N LEU A 284 28.65 0.36 -30.43
CA LEU A 284 28.36 1.06 -31.69
C LEU A 284 29.62 1.69 -32.29
N HIS A 285 30.44 2.34 -31.47
CA HIS A 285 31.75 2.86 -31.88
C HIS A 285 32.65 1.75 -32.44
N GLN A 286 32.81 0.64 -31.71
CA GLN A 286 33.67 -0.47 -32.16
C GLN A 286 33.16 -1.13 -33.45
N HIS A 287 31.85 -1.13 -33.67
CA HIS A 287 31.24 -1.77 -34.83
C HIS A 287 31.17 -0.87 -36.08
N LYS A 288 30.76 0.40 -35.93
CA LYS A 288 30.46 1.31 -37.06
C LYS A 288 31.29 2.60 -37.06
N GLY A 289 32.21 2.78 -36.12
CA GLY A 289 33.05 3.97 -36.01
C GLY A 289 32.42 5.11 -35.19
N LEU A 290 33.21 6.15 -34.93
CA LEU A 290 32.77 7.31 -34.15
C LEU A 290 31.70 8.14 -34.89
N GLU A 291 31.71 8.12 -36.23
CA GLU A 291 30.72 8.83 -37.04
C GLU A 291 29.29 8.32 -36.78
N ALA A 292 29.11 7.02 -36.55
CA ALA A 292 27.81 6.43 -36.24
C ALA A 292 27.29 6.87 -34.85
N VAL A 293 28.19 6.99 -33.87
CA VAL A 293 27.86 7.52 -32.54
C VAL A 293 27.46 9.00 -32.63
N GLN A 294 28.24 9.81 -33.37
CA GLN A 294 27.94 11.21 -33.59
C GLN A 294 26.56 11.40 -34.22
N GLU A 295 26.25 10.58 -35.23
CA GLU A 295 24.98 10.61 -35.93
C GLU A 295 23.78 10.26 -35.04
N ALA A 296 23.89 9.20 -34.23
CA ALA A 296 22.83 8.80 -33.30
C ALA A 296 22.52 9.90 -32.25
N ILE A 297 23.56 10.57 -31.73
CA ILE A 297 23.38 11.73 -30.82
C ILE A 297 22.75 12.92 -31.56
N ARG A 298 23.21 13.22 -32.77
CA ARG A 298 22.67 14.32 -33.60
C ARG A 298 21.19 14.13 -33.90
N GLN A 299 20.80 12.93 -34.32
CA GLN A 299 19.40 12.61 -34.63
C GLN A 299 18.50 12.76 -33.41
N ALA A 300 18.94 12.29 -32.23
CA ALA A 300 18.17 12.46 -30.99
C ALA A 300 17.91 13.95 -30.68
N ILE A 301 18.92 14.80 -30.90
CA ILE A 301 18.80 16.26 -30.70
C ILE A 301 17.88 16.91 -31.76
N GLU A 302 18.00 16.53 -33.02
CA GLU A 302 17.19 17.06 -34.12
C GLU A 302 15.71 16.64 -34.01
N LEU A 303 15.44 15.38 -33.65
CA LEU A 303 14.10 14.88 -33.36
C LEU A 303 13.47 15.68 -32.21
N SER A 304 14.21 15.91 -31.13
CA SER A 304 13.76 16.74 -30.02
C SER A 304 13.41 18.18 -30.45
N ALA A 305 14.18 18.77 -31.37
CA ALA A 305 13.91 20.11 -31.90
C ALA A 305 12.67 20.13 -32.81
N ALA A 306 12.46 19.09 -33.62
CA ALA A 306 11.31 18.95 -34.52
C ALA A 306 9.98 18.71 -33.77
N TYR A 307 10.02 18.06 -32.60
CA TYR A 307 8.86 17.83 -31.73
C TYR A 307 8.66 18.93 -30.67
N GLY A 308 9.32 20.09 -30.81
CA GLY A 308 9.02 21.29 -30.02
C GLY A 308 9.70 21.39 -28.65
N ILE A 309 10.72 20.58 -28.36
CA ILE A 309 11.54 20.74 -27.14
C ILE A 309 12.85 21.45 -27.53
N THR A 310 12.80 22.77 -27.74
CA THR A 310 13.95 23.66 -27.54
C THR A 310 13.49 25.11 -27.32
N GLY A 311 13.91 25.69 -26.19
CA GLY A 311 13.98 27.14 -26.04
C GLY A 311 15.32 27.68 -26.56
N SER A 312 15.26 28.72 -27.40
CA SER A 312 16.09 29.93 -27.38
C SER A 312 15.68 30.86 -28.53
N GLY A 313 15.65 32.16 -28.27
CA GLY A 313 15.01 33.19 -29.08
C GLY A 313 15.73 33.64 -30.35
N GLU A 314 14.96 34.28 -31.23
CA GLU A 314 15.06 35.70 -31.57
C GLU A 314 13.91 36.13 -32.51
N GLY A 315 13.28 37.27 -32.21
CA GLY A 315 12.73 38.21 -33.19
C GLY A 315 11.40 37.91 -33.89
N SER A 316 10.26 38.28 -33.26
CA SER A 316 9.17 38.97 -33.99
C SER A 316 8.17 39.58 -33.00
N THR A 317 7.84 40.86 -33.22
CA THR A 317 6.99 41.72 -32.39
C THR A 317 5.50 41.48 -32.63
N ALA A 318 4.75 41.01 -31.61
CA ALA A 318 3.29 41.10 -31.51
C ALA A 318 2.84 40.92 -30.03
N PRO A 319 1.67 41.45 -29.61
CA PRO A 319 1.45 41.99 -28.27
C PRO A 319 1.19 40.93 -27.18
N GLU A 320 1.60 41.26 -25.95
CA GLU A 320 1.42 40.48 -24.72
C GLU A 320 -0.06 40.16 -24.43
N SER A 321 -0.47 38.94 -24.76
CA SER A 321 -1.60 38.26 -24.11
C SER A 321 -1.08 36.94 -23.54
N PHE A 322 -1.24 36.73 -22.24
CA PHE A 322 -0.77 35.58 -21.45
C PHE A 322 -0.86 34.23 -22.19
N LEU A 323 0.23 33.82 -22.83
CA LEU A 323 0.41 32.49 -23.40
C LEU A 323 0.81 31.55 -22.25
N TRP A 324 -0.14 30.77 -21.78
CA TRP A 324 0.15 29.63 -20.92
C TRP A 324 0.81 28.53 -21.75
N PRO A 325 1.91 27.89 -21.29
CA PRO A 325 2.45 26.69 -21.92
C PRO A 325 1.44 25.53 -21.85
N ASP A 326 1.57 24.52 -22.70
CA ASP A 326 0.67 23.34 -22.62
C ASP A 326 0.92 22.59 -21.30
N PRO A 327 -0.13 22.31 -20.51
CA PRO A 327 0.02 21.70 -19.19
C PRO A 327 0.56 20.28 -19.34
N GLN A 328 1.70 19.99 -18.70
CA GLN A 328 2.29 18.66 -18.75
C GLN A 328 1.40 17.65 -17.99
N PRO A 329 1.25 16.40 -18.49
CA PRO A 329 0.47 15.37 -17.82
C PRO A 329 1.13 14.98 -16.49
N LEU A 330 0.35 14.98 -15.41
CA LEU A 330 0.71 14.27 -14.19
C LEU A 330 0.80 12.76 -14.51
N GLU A 331 1.78 12.04 -13.94
CA GLU A 331 1.90 10.58 -14.05
C GLU A 331 0.51 9.93 -14.07
N THR A 332 0.22 9.18 -15.13
CA THR A 332 -1.13 8.74 -15.51
C THR A 332 -1.87 8.16 -14.31
N LYS A 333 -2.73 8.97 -13.68
CA LYS A 333 -3.79 8.44 -12.83
C LYS A 333 -4.54 7.45 -13.71
N THR A 334 -4.69 6.21 -13.24
CA THR A 334 -5.65 5.31 -13.88
C THR A 334 -7.01 5.93 -13.67
N ASP A 335 -7.70 6.29 -14.76
CA ASP A 335 -9.02 6.91 -14.65
C ASP A 335 -10.01 5.95 -13.98
N PRO A 336 -10.93 6.47 -13.14
CA PRO A 336 -11.97 5.65 -12.55
C PRO A 336 -12.88 5.10 -13.65
N MET A 337 -13.14 3.79 -13.61
CA MET A 337 -14.10 3.19 -14.53
C MET A 337 -15.53 3.32 -14.00
N PRO A 338 -16.54 3.52 -14.86
CA PRO A 338 -17.94 3.47 -14.47
C PRO A 338 -18.28 2.14 -13.78
N TYR A 339 -19.03 2.20 -12.68
CA TYR A 339 -19.49 0.99 -12.00
C TYR A 339 -20.45 0.21 -12.92
N PRO A 340 -20.30 -1.12 -13.07
CA PRO A 340 -21.12 -1.94 -13.96
C PRO A 340 -22.50 -2.23 -13.32
N VAL A 341 -23.31 -1.19 -13.12
CA VAL A 341 -24.63 -1.30 -12.46
C VAL A 341 -25.59 -2.22 -13.21
N GLU A 342 -25.45 -2.32 -14.53
CA GLU A 342 -26.25 -3.21 -15.37
C GLU A 342 -26.03 -4.70 -15.09
N GLU A 343 -24.87 -5.05 -14.52
CA GLU A 343 -24.51 -6.43 -14.15
C GLU A 343 -25.09 -6.86 -12.80
N LEU A 344 -25.71 -5.94 -12.05
CA LEU A 344 -26.49 -6.34 -10.88
C LEU A 344 -27.74 -7.12 -11.32
N PRO A 345 -28.18 -8.14 -10.56
CA PRO A 345 -29.49 -8.76 -10.77
C PRO A 345 -30.61 -7.71 -10.79
N ASP A 346 -31.62 -7.90 -11.63
CA ASP A 346 -32.62 -6.87 -11.94
C ASP A 346 -33.25 -6.24 -10.68
N THR A 347 -33.63 -7.06 -9.70
CA THR A 347 -34.22 -6.58 -8.45
C THR A 347 -33.25 -5.69 -7.66
N ILE A 348 -31.98 -6.08 -7.62
CA ILE A 348 -30.91 -5.33 -6.92
C ILE A 348 -30.59 -4.06 -7.70
N ARG A 349 -30.44 -4.16 -9.03
CA ARG A 349 -30.18 -3.04 -9.93
C ARG A 349 -31.23 -1.95 -9.76
N GLN A 350 -32.51 -2.32 -9.86
CA GLN A 350 -33.62 -1.38 -9.73
C GLN A 350 -33.61 -0.67 -8.37
N ALA A 351 -33.38 -1.40 -7.28
CA ALA A 351 -33.28 -0.80 -5.94
C ALA A 351 -32.07 0.13 -5.79
N VAL A 352 -30.91 -0.26 -6.32
CA VAL A 352 -29.69 0.57 -6.34
C VAL A 352 -29.92 1.84 -7.14
N THR A 353 -30.50 1.75 -8.34
CA THR A 353 -30.80 2.90 -9.19
C THR A 353 -31.84 3.82 -8.56
N GLU A 354 -32.91 3.28 -7.97
CA GLU A 354 -33.94 4.06 -7.27
C GLU A 354 -33.35 4.87 -6.10
N VAL A 355 -32.56 4.22 -5.23
CA VAL A 355 -31.87 4.89 -4.12
C VAL A 355 -30.84 5.89 -4.63
N GLN A 356 -30.07 5.54 -5.68
CA GLN A 356 -29.07 6.44 -6.26
C GLN A 356 -29.70 7.70 -6.87
N HIS A 357 -30.86 7.61 -7.53
CA HIS A 357 -31.53 8.77 -8.11
C HIS A 357 -31.94 9.81 -7.05
N PHE A 358 -32.39 9.35 -5.88
CA PHE A 358 -32.76 10.24 -4.78
C PHE A 358 -31.54 10.68 -3.95
N VAL A 359 -30.74 9.73 -3.48
CA VAL A 359 -29.60 10.00 -2.60
C VAL A 359 -28.48 10.68 -3.37
N LYS A 360 -28.39 10.50 -4.70
CA LYS A 360 -27.36 11.10 -5.56
C LYS A 360 -25.95 10.90 -5.02
N ALA A 361 -25.71 9.76 -4.36
CA ALA A 361 -24.39 9.30 -3.97
C ALA A 361 -23.77 8.52 -5.14
N PRO A 362 -22.46 8.28 -5.14
CA PRO A 362 -21.82 7.48 -6.17
C PRO A 362 -22.44 6.09 -6.25
N VAL A 363 -22.74 5.62 -7.46
CA VAL A 363 -23.47 4.36 -7.66
C VAL A 363 -22.77 3.15 -7.03
N SER A 364 -21.43 3.11 -7.03
CA SER A 364 -20.66 2.03 -6.40
C SER A 364 -20.79 2.01 -4.88
N LEU A 365 -20.96 3.17 -4.23
CA LEU A 365 -21.23 3.28 -2.79
C LEU A 365 -22.64 2.75 -2.46
N VAL A 366 -23.63 3.13 -3.27
CA VAL A 366 -25.02 2.65 -3.13
C VAL A 366 -25.07 1.12 -3.34
N ALA A 367 -24.41 0.62 -4.38
CA ALA A 367 -24.31 -0.80 -4.68
C ALA A 367 -23.58 -1.58 -3.58
N ALA A 368 -22.47 -1.05 -3.03
CA ALA A 368 -21.76 -1.69 -1.92
C ALA A 368 -22.64 -1.81 -0.66
N SER A 369 -23.51 -0.82 -0.39
CA SER A 369 -24.49 -0.87 0.70
C SER A 369 -25.52 -1.99 0.48
N ALA A 370 -26.04 -2.11 -0.74
CA ALA A 370 -26.99 -3.17 -1.11
C ALA A 370 -26.36 -4.57 -1.05
N ILE A 371 -25.14 -4.73 -1.59
CA ILE A 371 -24.39 -5.99 -1.57
C ILE A 371 -24.02 -6.38 -0.13
N GLY A 372 -23.67 -5.41 0.72
CA GLY A 372 -23.40 -5.64 2.14
C GLY A 372 -24.62 -6.17 2.89
N ALA A 373 -25.81 -5.61 2.64
CA ALA A 373 -27.07 -6.11 3.19
C ALA A 373 -27.39 -7.53 2.69
N LEU A 374 -27.23 -7.76 1.39
CA LEU A 374 -27.42 -9.08 0.79
C LEU A 374 -26.49 -10.13 1.37
N SER A 375 -25.20 -9.81 1.49
CA SER A 375 -24.17 -10.68 2.07
C SER A 375 -24.53 -11.07 3.51
N LEU A 376 -24.92 -10.08 4.33
CA LEU A 376 -25.29 -10.31 5.72
C LEU A 376 -26.55 -11.20 5.85
N ALA A 377 -27.53 -11.02 4.98
CA ALA A 377 -28.76 -11.82 5.01
C ALA A 377 -28.52 -13.27 4.56
N VAL A 378 -27.71 -13.50 3.51
CA VAL A 378 -27.55 -14.84 2.91
C VAL A 378 -26.49 -15.69 3.63
N GLN A 379 -25.45 -15.08 4.20
CA GLN A 379 -24.28 -15.82 4.70
C GLN A 379 -24.61 -16.88 5.77
N GLY A 380 -25.71 -16.72 6.50
CA GLY A 380 -26.15 -17.65 7.54
C GLY A 380 -26.81 -18.92 7.00
N HIS A 381 -27.01 -19.04 5.69
CA HIS A 381 -27.77 -20.15 5.09
C HIS A 381 -26.93 -21.06 4.18
N ILE A 382 -25.83 -20.54 3.61
CA ILE A 382 -25.06 -21.27 2.61
C ILE A 382 -23.55 -21.09 2.72
N ASP A 383 -22.83 -22.18 2.41
CA ASP A 383 -21.45 -22.14 1.93
C ASP A 383 -21.41 -22.39 0.42
N VAL A 384 -20.29 -22.04 -0.19
CA VAL A 384 -20.06 -22.28 -1.62
C VAL A 384 -19.05 -23.42 -1.79
N GLU A 385 -19.15 -24.19 -2.85
CA GLU A 385 -18.11 -25.12 -3.30
C GLU A 385 -17.72 -24.78 -4.74
N ARG A 386 -16.52 -24.21 -4.88
CA ARG A 386 -16.00 -23.80 -6.20
C ARG A 386 -15.46 -24.97 -6.98
N ALA A 387 -14.82 -25.90 -6.29
CA ALA A 387 -14.32 -27.16 -6.82
C ALA A 387 -14.36 -28.20 -5.70
N THR A 388 -14.24 -29.48 -6.03
CA THR A 388 -14.19 -30.56 -5.02
C THR A 388 -13.13 -30.25 -3.97
N GLY A 389 -13.56 -30.08 -2.71
CA GLY A 389 -12.69 -29.76 -1.58
C GLY A 389 -12.36 -28.26 -1.40
N LEU A 390 -12.76 -27.39 -2.34
CA LEU A 390 -12.64 -25.93 -2.24
C LEU A 390 -13.95 -25.31 -1.76
N LYS A 391 -14.23 -25.53 -0.48
CA LYS A 391 -15.40 -25.03 0.25
C LYS A 391 -15.05 -23.83 1.11
N GLY A 392 -16.05 -23.02 1.43
CA GLY A 392 -15.85 -21.79 2.22
C GLY A 392 -17.06 -20.87 2.22
N PRO A 393 -17.01 -19.80 3.04
CA PRO A 393 -18.13 -18.90 3.28
C PRO A 393 -18.64 -18.22 2.01
N SER A 394 -19.91 -17.78 2.06
CA SER A 394 -20.53 -16.89 1.06
C SER A 394 -20.42 -15.40 1.42
N GLY A 395 -20.10 -15.08 2.69
CA GLY A 395 -19.97 -13.70 3.17
C GLY A 395 -18.83 -12.91 2.50
N LEU A 396 -19.05 -11.62 2.31
CA LEU A 396 -18.15 -10.68 1.65
C LEU A 396 -17.58 -9.63 2.59
N PHE A 397 -16.36 -9.19 2.28
CA PHE A 397 -15.73 -8.02 2.89
C PHE A 397 -15.69 -6.89 1.86
N LEU A 398 -16.27 -5.74 2.20
CA LEU A 398 -16.46 -4.58 1.33
C LEU A 398 -15.80 -3.36 1.98
N LEU A 399 -15.02 -2.61 1.21
CA LEU A 399 -14.37 -1.38 1.66
C LEU A 399 -14.68 -0.26 0.67
N THR A 400 -15.55 0.67 1.05
CA THR A 400 -15.83 1.87 0.26
C THR A 400 -15.03 3.04 0.78
N ILE A 401 -14.19 3.62 -0.05
CA ILE A 401 -13.38 4.79 0.25
C ILE A 401 -14.14 6.01 -0.28
N ALA A 402 -14.68 6.82 0.61
CA ALA A 402 -15.51 7.97 0.23
C ALA A 402 -15.36 9.13 1.20
N ASP A 403 -15.45 10.34 0.66
CA ASP A 403 -15.28 11.58 1.39
C ASP A 403 -16.31 11.77 2.52
N SER A 404 -15.98 12.70 3.42
CA SER A 404 -16.95 13.17 4.40
C SER A 404 -18.14 13.82 3.68
N GLY A 405 -19.36 13.51 4.10
CA GLY A 405 -20.56 14.08 3.49
C GLY A 405 -21.07 13.39 2.22
N GLU A 406 -20.48 12.27 1.79
CA GLU A 406 -20.89 11.49 0.60
C GLU A 406 -22.21 10.70 0.79
N ARG A 407 -23.00 10.99 1.84
CA ARG A 407 -24.26 10.30 2.18
C ARG A 407 -24.09 8.78 2.42
N LYS A 408 -22.88 8.38 2.83
CA LYS A 408 -22.48 7.07 3.35
C LYS A 408 -23.53 6.37 4.22
N SER A 409 -23.79 6.94 5.39
CA SER A 409 -24.76 6.41 6.37
C SER A 409 -26.20 6.41 5.87
N THR A 410 -26.56 7.32 4.97
CA THR A 410 -27.89 7.37 4.33
C THR A 410 -28.10 6.14 3.44
N CYS A 411 -27.12 5.78 2.62
CA CYS A 411 -27.19 4.60 1.75
C CYS A 411 -27.32 3.31 2.58
N ASP A 412 -26.49 3.15 3.61
CA ASP A 412 -26.58 2.02 4.53
C ASP A 412 -27.96 1.94 5.17
N SER A 413 -28.56 3.07 5.56
CA SER A 413 -29.87 3.08 6.20
C SER A 413 -30.98 2.53 5.31
N PHE A 414 -30.98 2.84 4.01
CA PHE A 414 -31.98 2.33 3.08
C PHE A 414 -31.91 0.81 2.94
N PHE A 415 -30.70 0.26 2.70
CA PHE A 415 -30.53 -1.17 2.43
C PHE A 415 -30.50 -2.05 3.69
N MET A 416 -30.17 -1.49 4.86
CA MET A 416 -30.17 -2.24 6.13
C MET A 416 -31.54 -2.26 6.82
N THR A 417 -32.55 -1.59 6.26
CA THR A 417 -33.89 -1.48 6.89
C THR A 417 -34.49 -2.85 7.19
N ALA A 418 -34.52 -3.77 6.22
CA ALA A 418 -35.08 -5.12 6.41
C ALA A 418 -34.37 -5.89 7.54
N ILE A 419 -33.03 -5.79 7.60
CA ILE A 419 -32.20 -6.48 8.59
C ILE A 419 -32.43 -5.90 9.99
N ARG A 420 -32.49 -4.57 10.12
CA ARG A 420 -32.77 -3.89 11.40
C ARG A 420 -34.15 -4.25 11.93
N SER A 421 -35.18 -4.20 11.07
CA SER A 421 -36.54 -4.57 11.44
C SER A 421 -36.67 -6.04 11.83
N TYR A 422 -35.96 -6.93 11.12
CA TYR A 422 -35.90 -8.34 11.48
C TYR A 422 -35.22 -8.56 12.84
N GLU A 423 -34.01 -8.01 13.05
CA GLU A 423 -33.29 -8.12 14.34
C GLU A 423 -34.12 -7.59 15.51
N GLU A 424 -34.78 -6.44 15.33
CA GLU A 424 -35.68 -5.88 16.34
C GLU A 424 -36.87 -6.78 16.62
N SER A 425 -37.55 -7.29 15.59
CA SER A 425 -38.67 -8.22 15.74
C SER A 425 -38.26 -9.49 16.49
N GLN A 426 -37.12 -10.09 16.13
CA GLN A 426 -36.60 -11.28 16.79
C GLN A 426 -36.21 -11.02 18.25
N ARG A 427 -35.62 -9.85 18.53
CA ARG A 427 -35.31 -9.44 19.91
C ARG A 427 -36.57 -9.26 20.75
N GLU A 428 -37.63 -8.67 20.20
CA GLU A 428 -38.92 -8.54 20.89
C GLU A 428 -39.55 -9.91 21.17
N LEU A 429 -39.52 -10.83 20.20
CA LEU A 429 -40.01 -12.20 20.37
C LEU A 429 -39.20 -12.98 21.42
N ALA A 430 -37.90 -12.71 21.56
CA ALA A 430 -37.02 -13.37 22.51
C ALA A 430 -37.14 -12.85 23.95
N LYS A 431 -37.77 -11.68 24.20
CA LYS A 431 -37.88 -11.06 25.53
C LYS A 431 -38.42 -12.01 26.62
N PRO A 432 -39.53 -12.75 26.42
CA PRO A 432 -40.05 -13.64 27.45
C PRO A 432 -39.08 -14.77 27.79
N ALA A 433 -38.42 -15.34 26.77
CA ALA A 433 -37.45 -16.41 26.96
C ALA A 433 -36.20 -15.92 27.72
N LEU A 434 -35.72 -14.71 27.40
CA LEU A 434 -34.63 -14.06 28.13
C LEU A 434 -34.97 -13.81 29.59
N GLN A 435 -36.18 -13.32 29.87
CA GLN A 435 -36.63 -13.09 31.25
C GLN A 435 -36.74 -14.39 32.06
N SER A 436 -37.22 -15.47 31.43
CA SER A 436 -37.23 -16.80 32.05
C SER A 436 -35.81 -17.27 32.33
N TYR A 437 -34.91 -17.17 31.34
CA TYR A 437 -33.51 -17.55 31.49
C TYR A 437 -32.79 -16.79 32.61
N GLU A 438 -32.95 -15.46 32.69
CA GLU A 438 -32.34 -14.66 33.76
C GLU A 438 -32.84 -15.08 35.15
N SER A 439 -34.13 -15.40 35.26
CA SER A 439 -34.74 -15.88 36.50
C SER A 439 -34.21 -17.27 36.89
N ASP A 440 -34.18 -18.20 35.92
CA ASP A 440 -33.68 -19.56 36.11
C ASP A 440 -32.18 -19.56 36.46
N LEU A 441 -31.40 -18.70 35.81
CA LEU A 441 -29.97 -18.53 36.08
C LEU A 441 -29.75 -17.99 37.49
N ALA A 442 -30.50 -16.98 37.92
CA ALA A 442 -30.38 -16.44 39.28
C ALA A 442 -30.72 -17.50 40.35
N VAL A 443 -31.76 -18.32 40.12
CA VAL A 443 -32.12 -19.44 41.00
C VAL A 443 -31.00 -20.49 41.03
N TRP A 444 -30.45 -20.84 39.87
CA TRP A 444 -29.36 -21.79 39.76
C TRP A 444 -28.09 -21.29 40.48
N GLU A 445 -27.71 -20.03 40.29
CA GLU A 445 -26.55 -19.40 40.95
C GLU A 445 -26.73 -19.39 42.47
N ALA A 446 -27.93 -19.05 42.97
CA ALA A 446 -28.25 -19.09 44.40
C ALA A 446 -28.11 -20.51 44.98
N ARG A 447 -28.63 -21.54 44.29
CA ARG A 447 -28.49 -22.95 44.69
C ARG A 447 -27.03 -23.39 44.70
N ARG A 448 -26.27 -23.01 43.67
CA ARG A 448 -24.85 -23.35 43.52
C ARG A 448 -24.00 -22.73 44.61
N ASN A 449 -24.23 -21.45 44.93
CA ASN A 449 -23.53 -20.76 46.03
C ASN A 449 -23.90 -21.36 47.39
N GLY A 450 -25.18 -21.68 47.62
CA GLY A 450 -25.62 -22.35 48.85
C GLY A 450 -24.97 -23.73 49.07
N LEU A 451 -24.81 -24.53 48.02
CA LEU A 451 -24.07 -25.80 48.09
C LEU A 451 -22.58 -25.58 48.36
N LYS A 452 -21.96 -24.59 47.71
CA LYS A 452 -20.55 -24.23 47.91
C LYS A 452 -20.26 -23.82 49.36
N ASP A 453 -21.16 -23.05 49.98
CA ASP A 453 -21.00 -22.63 51.37
C ASP A 453 -21.23 -23.78 52.36
N LYS A 454 -22.16 -24.70 52.06
CA LYS A 454 -22.35 -25.94 52.85
C LYS A 454 -21.13 -26.85 52.80
N ILE A 455 -20.51 -27.03 51.63
CA ILE A 455 -19.27 -27.81 51.47
C ILE A 455 -18.18 -27.21 52.36
N ARG A 456 -17.93 -25.89 52.23
CA ARG A 456 -16.93 -25.18 53.05
C ARG A 456 -17.18 -25.31 54.57
N ALA A 457 -18.44 -25.27 54.99
CA ALA A 457 -18.80 -25.42 56.40
C ALA A 457 -18.54 -26.85 56.92
N LEU A 458 -18.91 -27.88 56.15
CA LEU A 458 -18.68 -29.28 56.52
C LEU A 458 -17.19 -29.64 56.57
N GLU A 459 -16.41 -29.16 55.59
CA GLU A 459 -14.95 -29.36 55.56
C GLU A 459 -14.27 -28.71 56.77
N LYS A 460 -14.69 -27.49 57.14
CA LYS A 460 -14.15 -26.79 58.32
C LYS A 460 -14.44 -27.55 59.63
N ASP A 461 -15.59 -28.21 59.72
CA ASP A 461 -16.00 -29.01 60.87
C ASP A 461 -15.42 -30.45 60.83
N GLY A 462 -14.66 -30.82 59.79
CA GLY A 462 -14.14 -32.19 59.61
C GLY A 462 -15.21 -33.25 59.34
N LYS A 463 -16.36 -32.85 58.81
CA LYS A 463 -17.50 -33.72 58.48
C LYS A 463 -17.48 -34.11 57.00
N ASP A 464 -18.09 -35.24 56.66
CA ASP A 464 -18.22 -35.71 55.28
C ASP A 464 -19.05 -34.75 54.41
N SER A 465 -18.47 -34.29 53.30
CA SER A 465 -19.06 -33.40 52.28
C SER A 465 -19.45 -34.12 50.99
N SER A 466 -19.24 -35.43 50.89
CA SER A 466 -19.39 -36.21 49.65
C SER A 466 -20.75 -36.05 48.98
N LYS A 467 -21.82 -35.94 49.79
CA LYS A 467 -23.18 -35.72 49.27
C LYS A 467 -23.32 -34.34 48.60
N GLN A 468 -22.90 -33.27 49.27
CA GLN A 468 -23.00 -31.91 48.77
C GLN A 468 -22.10 -31.69 47.55
N GLU A 469 -20.94 -32.36 47.51
CA GLU A 469 -20.08 -32.37 46.32
C GLU A 469 -20.76 -33.03 45.11
N ASN A 470 -21.43 -34.17 45.31
CA ASN A 470 -22.21 -34.81 44.25
C ASN A 470 -23.39 -33.94 43.81
N ASP A 471 -24.16 -33.38 44.74
CA ASP A 471 -25.27 -32.45 44.44
C ASP A 471 -24.75 -31.22 43.66
N PHE A 472 -23.55 -30.72 43.98
CA PHE A 472 -22.91 -29.60 43.27
C PHE A 472 -22.51 -29.97 41.84
N ARG A 473 -22.04 -31.20 41.61
CA ARG A 473 -21.72 -31.71 40.27
C ARG A 473 -22.97 -31.90 39.42
N GLU A 474 -24.03 -32.48 39.98
CA GLU A 474 -25.31 -32.67 39.28
C GLU A 474 -25.96 -31.33 38.94
N LEU A 475 -26.04 -30.40 39.90
CA LEU A 475 -26.54 -29.04 39.63
C LEU A 475 -25.73 -28.34 38.54
N GLY A 476 -24.43 -28.64 38.42
CA GLY A 476 -23.59 -28.13 37.35
C GLY A 476 -24.09 -28.46 35.94
N LYS A 477 -24.77 -29.60 35.76
CA LYS A 477 -25.37 -30.04 34.48
C LYS A 477 -26.71 -29.35 34.19
N GLU A 478 -27.38 -28.85 35.22
CA GLU A 478 -28.67 -28.15 35.12
C GLU A 478 -28.51 -26.64 34.89
N LYS A 479 -27.33 -26.16 34.46
CA LYS A 479 -27.12 -24.73 34.17
C LYS A 479 -28.07 -24.32 33.04
N PRO A 480 -28.94 -23.31 33.25
CA PRO A 480 -29.81 -22.83 32.18
C PRO A 480 -28.99 -22.39 30.96
N GLU A 481 -29.50 -22.67 29.78
CA GLU A 481 -28.89 -22.26 28.51
C GLU A 481 -29.44 -20.92 28.06
N GLN A 482 -28.55 -20.03 27.62
CA GLN A 482 -28.95 -18.72 27.13
C GLN A 482 -29.72 -18.89 25.81
N PRO A 483 -30.94 -18.32 25.68
CA PRO A 483 -31.67 -18.37 24.43
C PRO A 483 -30.91 -17.60 23.35
N LYS A 484 -30.72 -18.25 22.20
CA LYS A 484 -30.09 -17.66 21.02
C LYS A 484 -31.14 -16.95 20.18
N PHE A 485 -30.83 -15.73 19.77
CA PHE A 485 -31.65 -14.96 18.85
C PHE A 485 -30.72 -14.15 17.92
N PRO A 486 -31.17 -13.84 16.69
CA PRO A 486 -30.38 -13.10 15.73
C PRO A 486 -29.84 -11.78 16.29
N ARG A 487 -28.52 -11.64 16.25
CA ARG A 487 -27.79 -10.38 16.43
C ARG A 487 -26.86 -10.23 15.24
N LEU A 488 -27.36 -9.55 14.21
CA LEU A 488 -26.73 -9.48 12.90
C LEU A 488 -25.82 -8.25 12.78
N LEU A 489 -26.12 -7.14 13.45
CA LEU A 489 -25.40 -5.89 13.24
C LEU A 489 -24.40 -5.56 14.36
N TYR A 490 -23.15 -5.31 13.96
CA TYR A 490 -22.04 -4.86 14.80
C TYR A 490 -21.44 -3.59 14.21
N ALA A 491 -21.20 -2.55 15.02
CA ALA A 491 -20.66 -1.27 14.56
C ALA A 491 -19.31 -0.95 15.22
N ASP A 492 -19.29 -0.77 16.54
CA ASP A 492 -18.07 -0.49 17.33
C ASP A 492 -17.91 -1.61 18.38
N VAL A 493 -17.22 -2.68 17.98
CA VAL A 493 -17.06 -3.88 18.80
C VAL A 493 -15.59 -4.27 18.86
N THR A 494 -15.10 -4.64 20.05
CA THR A 494 -13.74 -5.18 20.19
C THR A 494 -13.65 -6.54 19.51
N PRO A 495 -12.46 -6.98 19.08
CA PRO A 495 -12.28 -8.31 18.47
C PRO A 495 -12.83 -9.43 19.35
N GLU A 496 -12.63 -9.34 20.67
CA GLU A 496 -13.06 -10.39 21.58
C GLU A 496 -14.56 -10.34 21.88
N ALA A 497 -15.18 -9.16 21.87
CA ALA A 497 -16.63 -9.05 21.98
C ALA A 497 -17.33 -9.52 20.69
N LEU A 498 -16.71 -9.31 19.52
CA LEU A 498 -17.19 -9.87 18.25
C LEU A 498 -17.11 -11.39 18.27
N ALA A 499 -15.94 -11.95 18.57
CA ALA A 499 -15.74 -13.39 18.66
C ALA A 499 -16.68 -14.05 19.67
N TYR A 500 -16.84 -13.44 20.86
CA TYR A 500 -17.77 -13.91 21.88
C TYR A 500 -19.22 -13.85 21.39
N GLY A 501 -19.61 -12.75 20.72
CA GLY A 501 -20.94 -12.57 20.18
C GLY A 501 -21.32 -13.62 19.15
N LEU A 502 -20.38 -13.99 18.26
CA LEU A 502 -20.59 -15.00 17.24
C LEU A 502 -20.77 -16.42 17.83
N VAL A 503 -20.19 -16.71 18.98
CA VAL A 503 -20.35 -18.04 19.62
C VAL A 503 -21.57 -18.10 20.53
N ARG A 504 -21.81 -17.05 21.31
CA ARG A 504 -22.79 -17.09 22.40
C ARG A 504 -24.15 -16.53 22.01
N ASN A 505 -24.21 -15.56 21.11
CA ASN A 505 -25.47 -14.95 20.71
C ASN A 505 -25.98 -15.56 19.41
N TRP A 506 -25.26 -15.33 18.31
CA TRP A 506 -25.68 -15.77 16.99
C TRP A 506 -24.48 -15.95 16.05
N PRO A 507 -24.30 -17.12 15.41
CA PRO A 507 -23.12 -17.45 14.62
C PRO A 507 -23.09 -16.84 13.21
N SER A 508 -23.87 -15.80 12.96
CA SER A 508 -23.84 -15.02 11.72
C SER A 508 -23.92 -13.53 12.06
N GLY A 509 -22.96 -12.73 11.60
CA GLY A 509 -22.89 -11.31 11.94
C GLY A 509 -22.28 -10.44 10.85
N GLY A 510 -22.50 -9.14 10.97
CA GLY A 510 -22.05 -8.12 10.05
C GLY A 510 -21.38 -6.98 10.80
N VAL A 511 -20.09 -6.71 10.50
CA VAL A 511 -19.45 -5.46 10.93
C VAL A 511 -19.74 -4.41 9.86
N ILE A 512 -20.80 -3.63 10.08
CA ILE A 512 -21.30 -2.63 9.14
C ILE A 512 -21.08 -1.24 9.73
N SER A 513 -20.25 -0.41 9.09
CA SER A 513 -19.95 0.92 9.60
C SER A 513 -19.68 1.93 8.49
N ALA A 514 -20.40 3.07 8.55
CA ALA A 514 -20.13 4.25 7.75
C ALA A 514 -18.89 5.05 8.24
N GLU A 515 -18.31 4.65 9.37
CA GLU A 515 -17.11 5.22 10.00
C GLU A 515 -16.06 4.12 10.21
N GLY A 516 -15.65 3.42 9.15
CA GLY A 516 -14.74 2.27 9.23
C GLY A 516 -13.40 2.54 9.92
N GLY A 517 -13.00 3.81 10.09
CA GLY A 517 -11.83 4.20 10.87
C GLY A 517 -11.92 3.79 12.33
N THR A 518 -13.11 3.73 12.93
CA THR A 518 -13.27 3.23 14.30
C THR A 518 -12.99 1.73 14.34
N VAL A 519 -13.61 0.95 13.45
CA VAL A 519 -13.39 -0.51 13.35
C VAL A 519 -11.91 -0.85 13.14
N LEU A 520 -11.19 -0.06 12.34
CA LEU A 520 -9.76 -0.27 12.07
C LEU A 520 -8.83 0.35 13.13
N GLY A 521 -9.29 1.29 13.96
CA GLY A 521 -8.42 2.15 14.79
C GLY A 521 -8.84 2.44 16.23
N SER A 522 -10.05 2.06 16.70
CA SER A 522 -10.58 2.45 18.01
C SER A 522 -10.17 1.55 19.17
N HIS A 523 -9.79 0.29 18.94
CA HIS A 523 -9.61 -0.69 20.01
C HIS A 523 -8.14 -1.03 20.30
N GLY A 524 -7.49 -0.15 21.05
CA GLY A 524 -6.17 -0.36 21.65
C GLY A 524 -5.03 0.21 20.82
N MET A 525 -4.40 1.28 21.32
CA MET A 525 -3.34 2.07 20.66
C MET A 525 -2.01 1.32 20.40
N GLY A 526 -2.00 -0.02 20.51
CA GLY A 526 -0.82 -0.85 20.28
C GLY A 526 -0.96 -1.67 18.99
N LYS A 527 0.14 -1.78 18.23
CA LYS A 527 0.22 -2.58 17.00
C LYS A 527 -0.30 -4.01 17.20
N ASP A 528 -0.11 -4.60 18.38
CA ASP A 528 -0.55 -5.96 18.70
C ASP A 528 -2.08 -6.13 18.71
N SER A 529 -2.83 -5.10 19.13
CA SER A 529 -4.30 -5.15 19.16
C SER A 529 -4.88 -5.10 17.75
N ILE A 530 -4.30 -4.24 16.91
CA ILE A 530 -4.63 -4.15 15.48
C ILE A 530 -4.36 -5.50 14.81
N MET A 531 -3.17 -6.08 15.02
CA MET A 531 -2.82 -7.38 14.43
C MET A 531 -3.78 -8.50 14.84
N ARG A 532 -4.19 -8.57 16.11
CA ARG A 532 -5.20 -9.54 16.55
C ARG A 532 -6.55 -9.34 15.85
N ASN A 533 -6.99 -8.09 15.69
CA ASN A 533 -8.22 -7.79 14.96
C ASN A 533 -8.14 -8.22 13.49
N LEU A 534 -7.06 -7.85 12.79
CA LEU A 534 -6.87 -8.22 11.38
C LEU A 534 -6.82 -9.74 11.20
N SER A 535 -6.12 -10.44 12.11
CA SER A 535 -6.05 -11.91 12.09
C SER A 535 -7.40 -12.56 12.33
N LEU A 536 -8.20 -12.05 13.28
CA LEU A 536 -9.55 -12.54 13.55
C LEU A 536 -10.44 -12.40 12.31
N LEU A 537 -10.45 -11.21 11.70
CA LEU A 537 -11.26 -10.95 10.50
C LEU A 537 -10.83 -11.84 9.32
N ASN A 538 -9.52 -12.05 9.14
CA ASN A 538 -9.01 -12.98 8.11
C ASN A 538 -9.52 -14.40 8.31
N GLN A 539 -9.46 -14.92 9.54
CA GLN A 539 -9.93 -16.27 9.86
C GLN A 539 -11.45 -16.40 9.66
N LEU A 540 -12.22 -15.37 10.02
CA LEU A 540 -13.67 -15.36 9.80
C LEU A 540 -14.04 -15.29 8.31
N TRP A 541 -13.26 -14.57 7.50
CA TRP A 541 -13.43 -14.56 6.05
C TRP A 541 -13.15 -15.93 5.41
N ASP A 542 -12.13 -16.64 5.91
CA ASP A 542 -11.78 -18.00 5.48
C ASP A 542 -12.80 -19.04 6.00
N GLY A 543 -13.60 -18.71 7.01
CA GLY A 543 -14.50 -19.64 7.70
C GLY A 543 -13.79 -20.58 8.67
N GLY A 544 -12.56 -20.23 9.08
CA GLY A 544 -11.73 -21.01 9.97
C GLY A 544 -12.16 -20.96 11.43
N GLN A 545 -11.60 -21.87 12.24
CA GLN A 545 -11.82 -21.91 13.69
C GLN A 545 -10.90 -20.93 14.41
N ILE A 546 -11.44 -20.23 15.42
CA ILE A 546 -10.68 -19.31 16.29
C ILE A 546 -10.81 -19.77 17.74
N SER A 547 -9.69 -20.11 18.38
CA SER A 547 -9.68 -20.40 19.82
C SER A 547 -9.23 -19.19 20.62
N VAL A 548 -10.03 -18.78 21.60
CA VAL A 548 -9.72 -17.69 22.53
C VAL A 548 -9.50 -18.29 23.91
N ASP A 549 -8.23 -18.46 24.28
CA ASP A 549 -7.84 -18.97 25.58
C ASP A 549 -7.61 -17.84 26.59
N ARG A 550 -8.29 -17.92 27.73
CA ARG A 550 -8.16 -16.93 28.80
C ARG A 550 -8.01 -17.59 30.16
N ARG A 551 -7.07 -17.06 30.95
CA ARG A 551 -6.84 -17.55 32.34
C ARG A 551 -7.85 -17.00 33.34
N THR A 552 -8.44 -15.82 33.05
CA THR A 552 -9.30 -15.07 33.96
C THR A 552 -10.79 -15.13 33.59
N SER A 553 -11.13 -15.65 32.41
CA SER A 553 -12.50 -15.85 31.95
C SER A 553 -12.61 -17.19 31.24
N GLU A 554 -13.83 -17.64 30.93
CA GLU A 554 -14.07 -18.87 30.18
C GLU A 554 -13.39 -18.80 28.79
N SER A 555 -12.62 -19.84 28.45
CA SER A 555 -12.12 -20.06 27.08
C SER A 555 -13.27 -20.47 26.17
N PHE A 556 -13.21 -20.06 24.90
CA PHE A 556 -14.21 -20.46 23.92
C PHE A 556 -13.60 -20.58 22.52
N THR A 557 -14.23 -21.38 21.67
CA THR A 557 -13.83 -21.56 20.27
C THR A 557 -14.95 -21.08 19.37
N VAL A 558 -14.63 -20.18 18.44
CA VAL A 558 -15.48 -19.80 17.33
C VAL A 558 -15.32 -20.84 16.23
N SER A 559 -16.40 -21.54 15.91
CA SER A 559 -16.46 -22.52 14.82
C SER A 559 -17.77 -22.33 14.06
N GLY A 560 -17.76 -22.59 12.75
CA GLY A 560 -18.96 -22.48 11.92
C GLY A 560 -19.63 -21.11 11.95
N ALA A 561 -18.90 -20.03 12.25
CA ALA A 561 -19.44 -18.67 12.25
C ALA A 561 -19.30 -17.99 10.88
N ARG A 562 -20.17 -17.05 10.55
CA ARG A 562 -20.15 -16.30 9.28
C ARG A 562 -20.08 -14.81 9.56
N LEU A 563 -19.18 -14.14 8.85
CA LEU A 563 -18.98 -12.70 8.98
C LEU A 563 -19.01 -12.00 7.63
N THR A 564 -19.83 -10.96 7.57
CA THR A 564 -19.79 -9.94 6.52
C THR A 564 -19.13 -8.71 7.12
N VAL A 565 -18.26 -8.04 6.36
CA VAL A 565 -17.68 -6.77 6.78
C VAL A 565 -17.99 -5.76 5.69
N ALA A 566 -18.68 -4.68 6.02
CA ALA A 566 -18.93 -3.59 5.08
C ALA A 566 -18.55 -2.27 5.74
N LEU A 567 -17.37 -1.77 5.36
CA LEU A 567 -16.79 -0.57 5.93
C LEU A 567 -16.78 0.55 4.90
N GLN A 568 -17.19 1.73 5.32
CA GLN A 568 -17.04 2.94 4.55
C GLN A 568 -16.08 3.86 5.31
N ILE A 569 -14.98 4.26 4.68
CA ILE A 569 -13.90 4.99 5.32
C ILE A 569 -13.49 6.21 4.49
N GLN A 570 -12.97 7.23 5.16
CA GLN A 570 -12.36 8.36 4.46
C GLN A 570 -10.93 7.98 4.03
N GLU A 571 -10.51 8.44 2.86
CA GLU A 571 -9.17 8.18 2.33
C GLU A 571 -8.08 8.58 3.34
N ALA A 572 -8.18 9.77 3.94
CA ALA A 572 -7.21 10.25 4.93
C ALA A 572 -7.10 9.33 6.16
N THR A 573 -8.22 8.80 6.65
CA THR A 573 -8.24 7.88 7.79
C THR A 573 -7.60 6.54 7.43
N LEU A 574 -7.90 6.03 6.23
CA LEU A 574 -7.32 4.79 5.72
C LEU A 574 -5.81 4.93 5.50
N ARG A 575 -5.34 6.06 4.92
CA ARG A 575 -3.91 6.38 4.81
C ARG A 575 -3.24 6.47 6.17
N GLY A 576 -3.88 7.13 7.14
CA GLY A 576 -3.39 7.18 8.53
C GLY A 576 -3.23 5.79 9.15
N PHE A 577 -4.18 4.89 8.90
CA PHE A 577 -4.10 3.49 9.31
C PHE A 577 -2.89 2.78 8.67
N PHE A 578 -2.66 2.95 7.37
CA PHE A 578 -1.49 2.39 6.68
C PHE A 578 -0.16 2.98 7.19
N ASN A 579 -0.09 4.28 7.44
CA ASN A 579 1.11 4.92 7.99
C ASN A 579 1.45 4.38 9.39
N ASN A 580 0.43 4.11 10.22
CA ASN A 580 0.61 3.57 11.57
C ASN A 580 1.00 2.08 11.57
N THR A 581 0.54 1.33 10.57
CA THR A 581 0.78 -0.12 10.45
C THR A 581 1.96 -0.46 9.53
N GLY A 582 2.45 0.47 8.72
CA GLY A 582 3.51 0.26 7.74
C GLY A 582 3.15 -0.85 6.74
N ALA A 583 4.12 -1.68 6.36
CA ALA A 583 3.92 -2.82 5.46
C ALA A 583 3.02 -3.94 6.02
N LEU A 584 2.61 -3.88 7.30
CA LEU A 584 1.90 -4.96 8.00
C LEU A 584 0.49 -5.22 7.45
N ALA A 585 -0.28 -4.17 7.15
CA ALA A 585 -1.66 -4.33 6.65
C ALA A 585 -1.71 -4.98 5.25
N ARG A 586 -0.68 -4.77 4.43
CA ARG A 586 -0.51 -5.42 3.12
C ARG A 586 0.08 -6.83 3.27
N GLY A 587 1.10 -6.99 4.12
CA GLY A 587 1.79 -8.27 4.33
C GLY A 587 0.97 -9.36 5.05
N THR A 588 -0.10 -9.00 5.76
CA THR A 588 -1.00 -9.95 6.44
C THR A 588 -2.12 -10.49 5.56
N GLY A 589 -2.24 -10.01 4.31
CA GLY A 589 -3.31 -10.39 3.39
C GLY A 589 -4.70 -9.88 3.81
N PHE A 590 -4.80 -8.95 4.76
CA PHE A 590 -6.07 -8.40 5.21
C PHE A 590 -6.79 -7.64 4.09
N MET A 591 -6.09 -6.71 3.43
CA MET A 591 -6.63 -5.95 2.31
C MET A 591 -7.00 -6.82 1.11
N ALA A 592 -6.32 -7.96 0.94
CA ALA A 592 -6.59 -8.88 -0.17
C ALA A 592 -7.99 -9.51 -0.16
N ARG A 593 -8.69 -9.46 0.98
CA ARG A 593 -10.04 -10.04 1.15
C ARG A 593 -11.16 -9.05 0.84
N PHE A 594 -10.85 -7.75 0.73
CA PHE A 594 -11.84 -6.70 0.54
C PHE A 594 -12.13 -6.43 -0.93
N LEU A 595 -13.41 -6.20 -1.23
CA LEU A 595 -13.86 -5.55 -2.46
C LEU A 595 -13.77 -4.04 -2.27
N ILE A 596 -12.72 -3.44 -2.84
CA ILE A 596 -12.44 -2.01 -2.70
C ILE A 596 -13.24 -1.24 -3.76
N ALA A 597 -13.95 -0.20 -3.33
CA ALA A 597 -14.58 0.78 -4.19
C ALA A 597 -14.07 2.17 -3.79
N TRP A 598 -13.59 2.97 -4.73
CA TRP A 598 -13.07 4.30 -4.44
C TRP A 598 -13.72 5.38 -5.34
N PRO A 599 -15.06 5.52 -5.32
CA PRO A 599 -15.77 6.39 -6.26
C PRO A 599 -15.31 7.85 -6.26
N GLU A 600 -15.44 8.50 -7.42
CA GLU A 600 -15.43 9.96 -7.51
C GLU A 600 -16.58 10.56 -6.70
N SER A 601 -16.32 11.69 -6.07
CA SER A 601 -17.33 12.38 -5.26
C SER A 601 -18.41 13.00 -6.14
N THR A 602 -19.67 12.84 -5.72
CA THR A 602 -20.86 13.50 -6.29
C THR A 602 -21.15 14.85 -5.65
N GLN A 603 -20.31 15.29 -4.70
CA GLN A 603 -20.45 16.59 -4.07
C GLN A 603 -20.22 17.70 -5.09
N GLY A 604 -21.08 18.72 -5.07
CA GLY A 604 -21.09 19.80 -6.07
C GLY A 604 -22.12 19.59 -7.19
N THR A 605 -22.43 18.35 -7.58
CA THR A 605 -23.36 18.04 -8.69
C THR A 605 -24.71 17.47 -8.25
N ARG A 606 -24.85 17.12 -6.98
CA ARG A 606 -26.06 16.54 -6.38
C ARG A 606 -27.15 17.58 -5.99
N HIS A 607 -27.72 18.27 -6.98
CA HIS A 607 -28.84 19.20 -6.74
C HIS A 607 -30.01 18.53 -5.99
N PHE A 608 -30.72 19.27 -5.15
CA PHE A 608 -31.84 18.75 -4.37
C PHE A 608 -32.93 18.15 -5.27
N THR A 609 -33.51 17.04 -4.82
CA THR A 609 -34.70 16.39 -5.40
C THR A 609 -35.58 15.96 -4.25
N GLU A 610 -36.88 16.17 -4.40
CA GLU A 610 -37.86 15.64 -3.45
C GLU A 610 -37.80 14.10 -3.43
N ALA A 611 -38.13 13.52 -2.26
CA ALA A 611 -38.27 12.09 -2.16
C ALA A 611 -39.45 11.62 -3.02
N PRO A 612 -39.35 10.46 -3.68
CA PRO A 612 -40.51 9.85 -4.31
C PRO A 612 -41.56 9.52 -3.24
N ASP A 613 -42.84 9.53 -3.63
CA ASP A 613 -43.97 9.18 -2.75
C ASP A 613 -43.87 7.72 -2.26
N ASP A 614 -43.26 6.86 -3.08
CA ASP A 614 -43.05 5.45 -2.80
C ASP A 614 -41.66 4.95 -3.24
N TRP A 615 -41.34 3.73 -2.80
CA TRP A 615 -40.06 3.07 -3.03
C TRP A 615 -40.28 1.63 -3.53
N PRO A 616 -40.94 1.44 -4.69
CA PRO A 616 -41.35 0.12 -5.16
C PRO A 616 -40.18 -0.84 -5.35
N ALA A 617 -39.03 -0.38 -5.88
CA ALA A 617 -37.89 -1.24 -6.14
C ALA A 617 -37.15 -1.62 -4.86
N LEU A 618 -36.83 -0.64 -4.00
CA LEU A 618 -36.23 -0.88 -2.69
C LEU A 618 -37.16 -1.72 -1.80
N GLY A 619 -38.48 -1.49 -1.88
CA GLY A 619 -39.48 -2.30 -1.19
C GLY A 619 -39.47 -3.76 -1.65
N ALA A 620 -39.32 -4.02 -2.96
CA ALA A 620 -39.19 -5.37 -3.49
C ALA A 620 -37.90 -6.06 -3.01
N PHE A 621 -36.78 -5.32 -3.02
CA PHE A 621 -35.51 -5.79 -2.48
C PHE A 621 -35.61 -6.17 -0.99
N ASN A 622 -36.18 -5.28 -0.18
CA ASN A 622 -36.35 -5.49 1.27
C ASN A 622 -37.25 -6.69 1.57
N ARG A 623 -38.35 -6.88 0.84
CA ARG A 623 -39.23 -8.05 1.00
C ARG A 623 -38.49 -9.37 0.72
N LYS A 624 -37.66 -9.41 -0.34
CA LYS A 624 -36.84 -10.59 -0.63
C LYS A 624 -35.81 -10.85 0.48
N LEU A 625 -35.13 -9.81 0.99
CA LEU A 625 -34.21 -9.96 2.13
C LEU A 625 -34.92 -10.49 3.37
N THR A 626 -36.08 -9.94 3.73
CA THR A 626 -36.89 -10.44 4.85
C THR A 626 -37.26 -11.90 4.67
N THR A 627 -37.70 -12.30 3.47
CA THR A 627 -38.02 -13.72 3.18
C THR A 627 -36.81 -14.63 3.39
N ILE A 628 -35.60 -14.18 3.05
CA ILE A 628 -34.37 -14.93 3.28
C ILE A 628 -34.09 -15.06 4.78
N LEU A 629 -34.14 -13.93 5.52
CA LEU A 629 -33.87 -13.88 6.96
C LEU A 629 -34.87 -14.68 7.80
N GLU A 630 -36.12 -14.79 7.34
CA GLU A 630 -37.16 -15.59 8.00
C GLU A 630 -36.97 -17.10 7.82
N ASN A 631 -36.10 -17.53 6.90
CA ASN A 631 -35.77 -18.95 6.81
C ASN A 631 -35.01 -19.39 8.07
N PRO A 632 -35.33 -20.57 8.63
CA PRO A 632 -34.62 -21.10 9.77
C PRO A 632 -33.13 -21.27 9.47
N VAL A 633 -32.31 -21.03 10.50
CA VAL A 633 -30.87 -21.27 10.46
C VAL A 633 -30.55 -22.43 11.39
N ASP A 634 -29.94 -23.48 10.86
CA ASP A 634 -29.56 -24.65 11.64
C ASP A 634 -28.28 -24.39 12.42
N ILE A 635 -28.40 -24.35 13.75
CA ILE A 635 -27.30 -24.15 14.69
C ILE A 635 -27.15 -25.43 15.52
N ASP A 636 -25.96 -26.01 15.52
CA ASP A 636 -25.67 -27.23 16.29
C ASP A 636 -25.54 -26.95 17.81
N GLU A 637 -25.41 -28.02 18.59
CA GLU A 637 -25.23 -27.97 20.06
C GLU A 637 -24.00 -27.14 20.49
N ASN A 638 -22.98 -27.05 19.63
CA ASN A 638 -21.77 -26.28 19.87
C ASN A 638 -21.90 -24.80 19.48
N GLY A 639 -23.04 -24.40 18.92
CA GLY A 639 -23.26 -23.04 18.43
C GLY A 639 -22.66 -22.75 17.06
N SER A 640 -22.31 -23.77 16.29
CA SER A 640 -21.83 -23.65 14.91
C SER A 640 -22.98 -23.73 13.91
N LEU A 641 -22.88 -23.02 12.79
CA LEU A 641 -23.82 -23.16 11.69
C LEU A 641 -23.64 -24.49 10.96
N SER A 642 -24.74 -25.20 10.71
CA SER A 642 -24.80 -26.35 9.81
C SER A 642 -25.34 -25.92 8.45
N LEU A 643 -24.43 -25.51 7.55
CA LEU A 643 -24.82 -24.88 6.28
C LEU A 643 -24.93 -25.87 5.12
N SER A 644 -25.91 -25.62 4.25
CA SER A 644 -25.95 -26.23 2.93
C SER A 644 -24.80 -25.70 2.06
N THR A 645 -23.97 -26.59 1.54
CA THR A 645 -22.93 -26.21 0.58
C THR A 645 -23.50 -26.24 -0.83
N ILE A 646 -23.62 -25.09 -1.49
CA ILE A 646 -24.07 -25.01 -2.88
C ILE A 646 -22.89 -25.03 -3.86
N THR A 647 -23.08 -25.69 -4.99
CA THR A 647 -22.05 -25.89 -6.01
C THR A 647 -22.26 -24.96 -7.21
N LEU A 648 -21.24 -24.82 -8.05
CA LEU A 648 -21.39 -24.21 -9.37
C LEU A 648 -22.09 -25.20 -10.32
N SER A 649 -23.06 -24.74 -11.11
CA SER A 649 -23.53 -25.49 -12.29
C SER A 649 -22.37 -25.76 -13.26
N ALA A 650 -22.50 -26.73 -14.16
CA ALA A 650 -21.42 -27.09 -15.10
C ALA A 650 -20.91 -25.88 -15.91
N ASP A 651 -21.82 -25.06 -16.43
CA ASP A 651 -21.48 -23.86 -17.20
C ASP A 651 -20.87 -22.76 -16.32
N ALA A 652 -21.40 -22.56 -15.10
CA ALA A 652 -20.80 -21.63 -14.14
C ALA A 652 -19.40 -22.06 -13.72
N LYS A 653 -19.17 -23.37 -13.57
CA LYS A 653 -17.86 -23.93 -13.25
C LYS A 653 -16.86 -23.68 -14.37
N LYS A 654 -17.27 -23.86 -15.63
CA LYS A 654 -16.44 -23.53 -16.80
C LYS A 654 -16.09 -22.04 -16.84
N ALA A 655 -17.08 -21.16 -16.61
CA ALA A 655 -16.85 -19.72 -16.53
C ALA A 655 -15.92 -19.34 -15.37
N TRP A 656 -16.05 -20.00 -14.21
CA TRP A 656 -15.17 -19.79 -13.06
C TRP A 656 -13.73 -20.20 -13.33
N ILE A 657 -13.50 -21.34 -13.99
CA ILE A 657 -12.15 -21.76 -14.41
C ILE A 657 -11.54 -20.71 -15.35
N GLY A 658 -12.30 -20.29 -16.38
CA GLY A 658 -11.82 -19.27 -17.32
C GLY A 658 -11.49 -17.93 -16.64
N PHE A 659 -12.32 -17.48 -15.70
CA PHE A 659 -12.06 -16.27 -14.92
C PHE A 659 -10.84 -16.41 -14.01
N HIS A 660 -10.71 -17.53 -13.31
CA HIS A 660 -9.57 -17.84 -12.46
C HIS A 660 -8.26 -17.81 -13.25
N ASP A 661 -8.20 -18.53 -14.37
CA ASP A 661 -6.98 -18.67 -15.16
C ASP A 661 -6.61 -17.36 -15.87
N ALA A 662 -7.60 -16.55 -16.25
CA ALA A 662 -7.37 -15.20 -16.78
C ALA A 662 -6.75 -14.29 -15.72
N VAL A 663 -7.28 -14.26 -14.51
CA VAL A 663 -6.70 -13.49 -13.40
C VAL A 663 -5.29 -13.98 -13.09
N GLU A 664 -5.08 -15.30 -12.98
CA GLU A 664 -3.76 -15.89 -12.69
C GLU A 664 -2.71 -15.50 -13.75
N SER A 665 -3.10 -15.47 -15.01
CA SER A 665 -2.24 -15.03 -16.11
C SER A 665 -1.84 -13.55 -15.99
N MET A 666 -2.70 -12.69 -15.45
CA MET A 666 -2.40 -11.27 -15.23
C MET A 666 -1.49 -11.04 -14.01
N LEU A 667 -1.23 -12.06 -13.19
CA LEU A 667 -0.33 -11.97 -12.03
C LEU A 667 1.15 -12.15 -12.40
N THR A 668 1.49 -12.59 -13.61
CA THR A 668 2.88 -12.80 -14.02
C THR A 668 3.69 -11.49 -13.98
N SER A 669 5.02 -11.58 -13.92
CA SER A 669 5.88 -10.39 -14.00
C SER A 669 5.58 -9.60 -15.27
N GLY A 670 5.31 -8.30 -15.14
CA GLY A 670 4.86 -7.44 -16.25
C GLY A 670 3.37 -7.54 -16.60
N GLY A 671 2.60 -8.41 -15.93
CA GLY A 671 1.16 -8.52 -16.11
C GLY A 671 0.37 -7.40 -15.44
N ASP A 672 -0.83 -7.13 -15.94
CA ASP A 672 -1.68 -5.99 -15.54
C ASP A 672 -2.03 -5.94 -14.04
N LEU A 673 -2.00 -7.07 -13.34
CA LEU A 673 -2.33 -7.20 -11.91
C LEU A 673 -1.11 -7.50 -11.03
N TYR A 674 0.11 -7.43 -11.59
CA TYR A 674 1.36 -7.73 -10.90
C TYR A 674 1.52 -6.95 -9.58
N ASP A 675 1.20 -5.65 -9.61
CA ASP A 675 1.37 -4.77 -8.45
C ASP A 675 0.36 -5.03 -7.33
N ILE A 676 -0.71 -5.79 -7.61
CA ILE A 676 -1.77 -6.13 -6.64
C ILE A 676 -2.02 -7.66 -6.59
N ARG A 677 -0.94 -8.44 -6.69
CA ARG A 677 -0.97 -9.91 -6.65
C ARG A 677 -1.72 -10.49 -5.46
N ASP A 678 -1.53 -9.89 -4.30
CA ASP A 678 -2.17 -10.30 -3.05
C ASP A 678 -3.70 -10.24 -3.16
N VAL A 679 -4.24 -9.10 -3.57
CA VAL A 679 -5.70 -8.90 -3.78
C VAL A 679 -6.23 -9.79 -4.90
N SER A 680 -5.51 -9.83 -6.02
CA SER A 680 -5.96 -10.53 -7.22
C SER A 680 -6.04 -12.04 -7.03
N SER A 681 -5.18 -12.63 -6.17
CA SER A 681 -5.25 -14.06 -5.81
C SER A 681 -6.56 -14.50 -5.14
N LYS A 682 -7.37 -13.56 -4.62
CA LYS A 682 -8.68 -13.82 -4.00
C LYS A 682 -9.86 -13.51 -4.91
N ALA A 683 -9.62 -12.99 -6.11
CA ALA A 683 -10.68 -12.55 -7.02
C ALA A 683 -11.65 -13.68 -7.39
N ALA A 684 -11.13 -14.85 -7.77
CA ALA A 684 -11.96 -16.00 -8.16
C ALA A 684 -12.81 -16.53 -7.01
N ASP A 685 -12.34 -16.43 -5.76
CA ASP A 685 -13.13 -16.79 -4.58
C ASP A 685 -14.24 -15.78 -4.34
N ASN A 686 -13.90 -14.48 -4.35
CA ASN A 686 -14.88 -13.40 -4.20
C ASN A 686 -15.94 -13.40 -5.32
N ALA A 687 -15.58 -13.76 -6.55
CA ALA A 687 -16.53 -13.91 -7.66
C ALA A 687 -17.52 -15.04 -7.39
N ALA A 688 -17.06 -16.18 -6.88
CA ALA A 688 -17.94 -17.29 -6.50
C ALA A 688 -18.85 -16.93 -5.31
N ARG A 689 -18.33 -16.18 -4.33
CA ARG A 689 -19.11 -15.64 -3.21
C ARG A 689 -20.21 -14.69 -3.70
N LEU A 690 -19.87 -13.67 -4.48
CA LEU A 690 -20.87 -12.73 -5.00
C LEU A 690 -21.89 -13.41 -5.90
N ALA A 691 -21.46 -14.37 -6.73
CA ALA A 691 -22.35 -15.16 -7.58
C ALA A 691 -23.36 -15.99 -6.76
N SER A 692 -22.94 -16.55 -5.63
CA SER A 692 -23.82 -17.31 -4.73
C SER A 692 -24.87 -16.41 -4.09
N LEU A 693 -24.50 -15.20 -3.68
CA LEU A 693 -25.42 -14.20 -3.16
C LEU A 693 -26.48 -13.83 -4.20
N PHE A 694 -26.06 -13.54 -5.44
CA PHE A 694 -26.99 -13.24 -6.53
C PHE A 694 -27.93 -14.41 -6.83
N HIS A 695 -27.38 -15.63 -6.84
CA HIS A 695 -28.16 -16.82 -7.13
C HIS A 695 -29.22 -17.07 -6.05
N VAL A 696 -28.84 -17.04 -4.77
CA VAL A 696 -29.78 -17.25 -3.67
C VAL A 696 -30.87 -16.18 -3.67
N PHE A 697 -30.53 -14.93 -3.98
CA PHE A 697 -31.48 -13.83 -4.00
C PHE A 697 -32.51 -13.92 -5.15
N GLU A 698 -32.11 -14.41 -6.32
CA GLU A 698 -33.00 -14.50 -7.49
C GLU A 698 -33.68 -15.87 -7.64
N HIS A 699 -33.03 -16.95 -7.21
CA HIS A 699 -33.42 -18.32 -7.53
C HIS A 699 -33.58 -19.23 -6.29
N GLY A 700 -33.14 -18.77 -5.11
CA GLY A 700 -33.09 -19.59 -3.90
C GLY A 700 -31.86 -20.51 -3.83
N VAL A 701 -31.87 -21.42 -2.85
CA VAL A 701 -30.73 -22.32 -2.60
C VAL A 701 -30.66 -23.40 -3.67
N GLY A 702 -29.57 -23.42 -4.44
CA GLY A 702 -29.35 -24.37 -5.52
C GLY A 702 -28.01 -24.15 -6.23
N PRO A 703 -27.71 -24.95 -7.28
CA PRO A 703 -26.48 -24.80 -8.04
C PRO A 703 -26.39 -23.45 -8.75
N ILE A 704 -25.31 -22.71 -8.49
CA ILE A 704 -25.09 -21.35 -8.99
C ILE A 704 -25.07 -21.37 -10.53
N CYS A 705 -25.96 -20.60 -11.15
CA CYS A 705 -26.10 -20.52 -12.60
C CYS A 705 -24.98 -19.67 -13.24
N ALA A 706 -24.70 -19.92 -14.52
CA ALA A 706 -23.64 -19.24 -15.24
C ALA A 706 -23.87 -17.72 -15.38
N ASP A 707 -25.13 -17.28 -15.42
CA ASP A 707 -25.47 -15.86 -15.53
C ASP A 707 -25.07 -15.08 -14.25
N CYS A 708 -25.47 -15.58 -13.08
CA CYS A 708 -25.04 -15.02 -11.80
C CYS A 708 -23.52 -14.98 -11.67
N PHE A 709 -22.83 -16.03 -12.15
CA PHE A 709 -21.38 -16.05 -12.11
C PHE A 709 -20.73 -14.99 -13.01
N ARG A 710 -21.18 -14.86 -14.27
CA ARG A 710 -20.63 -13.85 -15.20
C ARG A 710 -20.84 -12.43 -14.69
N LYS A 711 -22.05 -12.12 -14.21
CA LYS A 711 -22.40 -10.83 -13.58
C LYS A 711 -21.49 -10.50 -12.40
N ALA A 712 -21.31 -11.47 -11.50
CA ALA A 712 -20.41 -11.33 -10.36
C ALA A 712 -18.96 -11.12 -10.81
N ALA A 713 -18.48 -11.90 -11.77
CA ALA A 713 -17.12 -11.77 -12.30
C ALA A 713 -16.85 -10.36 -12.86
N THR A 714 -17.80 -9.76 -13.60
CA THR A 714 -17.66 -8.39 -14.11
C THR A 714 -17.55 -7.37 -12.97
N ILE A 715 -18.37 -7.49 -11.94
CA ILE A 715 -18.33 -6.60 -10.76
C ILE A 715 -17.00 -6.77 -9.99
N ILE A 716 -16.52 -8.01 -9.84
CA ILE A 716 -15.22 -8.27 -9.21
C ILE A 716 -14.07 -7.67 -10.02
N THR A 717 -14.09 -7.79 -11.34
CA THR A 717 -13.08 -7.16 -12.21
C THR A 717 -13.06 -5.64 -12.03
N TRP A 718 -14.23 -4.99 -11.87
CA TRP A 718 -14.28 -3.57 -11.56
C TRP A 718 -13.60 -3.25 -10.22
N HIS A 719 -13.88 -4.03 -9.16
CA HIS A 719 -13.23 -3.87 -7.85
C HIS A 719 -11.71 -4.12 -7.88
N LEU A 720 -11.23 -5.03 -8.74
CA LEU A 720 -9.80 -5.24 -8.94
C LEU A 720 -9.13 -4.00 -9.56
N ASN A 721 -9.76 -3.39 -10.55
CA ASN A 721 -9.24 -2.17 -11.16
C ASN A 721 -9.24 -0.99 -10.18
N GLU A 722 -10.27 -0.87 -9.35
CA GLU A 722 -10.29 0.13 -8.26
C GLU A 722 -9.20 -0.14 -7.22
N SER A 723 -8.94 -1.41 -6.91
CA SER A 723 -7.82 -1.79 -6.05
C SER A 723 -6.48 -1.40 -6.68
N LYS A 724 -6.30 -1.66 -7.99
CA LYS A 724 -5.09 -1.26 -8.74
C LYS A 724 -4.90 0.25 -8.71
N ARG A 725 -5.96 1.02 -8.97
CA ARG A 725 -5.94 2.49 -8.93
C ARG A 725 -5.59 3.00 -7.54
N PHE A 726 -6.25 2.48 -6.51
CA PHE A 726 -6.02 2.90 -5.13
C PHE A 726 -4.61 2.54 -4.64
N PHE A 727 -4.16 1.30 -4.82
CA PHE A 727 -2.83 0.89 -4.36
C PHE A 727 -1.70 1.48 -5.21
N GLY A 728 -1.95 1.73 -6.49
CA GLY A 728 -1.04 2.49 -7.36
C GLY A 728 -0.83 3.91 -6.83
N GLU A 729 -1.91 4.63 -6.51
CA GLU A 729 -1.79 5.98 -5.94
C GLU A 729 -1.20 5.98 -4.53
N MET A 730 -1.48 4.96 -3.72
CA MET A 730 -0.87 4.82 -2.39
C MET A 730 0.63 4.50 -2.43
N ALA A 731 1.12 3.88 -3.51
CA ALA A 731 2.54 3.61 -3.69
C ALA A 731 3.34 4.86 -4.10
N LEU A 732 2.65 5.93 -4.53
CA LEU A 732 3.29 7.21 -4.83
C LEU A 732 3.87 7.85 -3.56
N PRO A 733 5.08 8.44 -3.62
CA PRO A 733 5.59 9.29 -2.56
C PRO A 733 4.58 10.38 -2.16
N GLU A 734 4.51 10.71 -0.87
CA GLU A 734 3.53 11.66 -0.31
C GLU A 734 3.52 13.03 -1.02
N GLU A 735 4.69 13.46 -1.52
CA GLU A 735 4.87 14.69 -2.30
C GLU A 735 4.13 14.65 -3.64
N MET A 736 4.18 13.53 -4.37
CA MET A 736 3.46 13.32 -5.63
C MET A 736 1.95 13.19 -5.41
N ALA A 737 1.53 12.51 -4.35
CA ALA A 737 0.11 12.39 -4.00
C ALA A 737 -0.51 13.74 -3.56
N ASN A 738 0.24 14.58 -2.85
CA ASN A 738 -0.19 15.94 -2.48
C ASN A 738 -0.30 16.84 -3.72
N MET A 739 0.67 16.76 -4.63
CA MET A 739 0.67 17.46 -5.91
C MET A 739 -0.58 17.11 -6.74
N ALA A 740 -0.84 15.82 -6.96
CA ALA A 740 -1.96 15.36 -7.78
C ALA A 740 -3.33 15.74 -7.20
N ARG A 741 -3.53 15.60 -5.88
CA ARG A 741 -4.79 16.00 -5.21
C ARG A 741 -5.03 17.50 -5.27
N LEU A 742 -3.97 18.29 -5.10
CA LEU A 742 -4.06 19.75 -5.19
C LEU A 742 -4.45 20.20 -6.60
N ASP A 743 -3.84 19.62 -7.63
CA ASP A 743 -4.14 19.92 -9.03
C ASP A 743 -5.61 19.69 -9.39
N GLU A 744 -6.11 18.51 -9.07
CA GLU A 744 -7.50 18.13 -9.32
C GLU A 744 -8.49 19.05 -8.58
N TRP A 745 -8.21 19.35 -7.31
CA TRP A 745 -9.04 20.26 -6.52
C TRP A 745 -9.04 21.68 -7.12
N LEU A 746 -7.89 22.18 -7.58
CA LEU A 746 -7.77 23.51 -8.18
C LEU A 746 -8.55 23.62 -9.49
N ILE A 747 -8.43 22.62 -10.37
CA ILE A 747 -9.15 22.55 -11.63
C ILE A 747 -10.66 22.51 -11.37
N ARG A 748 -11.12 21.61 -10.50
CA ARG A 748 -12.55 21.50 -10.13
C ARG A 748 -13.08 22.80 -9.54
N TYR A 749 -12.38 23.39 -8.58
CA TYR A 749 -12.77 24.66 -7.96
C TYR A 749 -12.91 25.79 -8.99
N CYS A 750 -11.94 25.92 -9.90
CA CYS A 750 -11.94 26.94 -10.94
C CYS A 750 -13.11 26.76 -11.91
N ARG A 751 -13.39 25.54 -12.35
CA ARG A 751 -14.54 25.20 -13.19
C ARG A 751 -15.88 25.52 -12.51
N GLU A 752 -16.09 25.03 -11.28
CA GLU A 752 -17.34 25.22 -10.54
C GLU A 752 -17.64 26.70 -10.23
N ASN A 753 -16.60 27.46 -9.88
CA ASN A 753 -16.75 28.87 -9.49
C ASN A 753 -16.56 29.84 -10.67
N LYS A 754 -16.41 29.33 -11.91
CA LYS A 754 -16.16 30.10 -13.13
C LYS A 754 -15.05 31.14 -12.95
N THR A 755 -13.96 30.72 -12.32
CA THR A 755 -12.77 31.54 -12.04
C THR A 755 -11.55 30.86 -12.64
N SER A 756 -10.51 31.63 -12.95
CA SER A 756 -9.21 31.10 -13.39
C SER A 756 -8.22 30.94 -12.23
N GLY A 757 -8.64 31.20 -10.99
CA GLY A 757 -7.74 31.09 -9.85
C GLY A 757 -8.36 31.26 -8.47
N VAL A 758 -7.54 30.98 -7.46
CA VAL A 758 -7.88 30.95 -6.03
C VAL A 758 -6.72 31.48 -5.19
N SER A 759 -6.99 32.15 -4.06
CA SER A 759 -5.90 32.60 -3.19
C SER A 759 -5.22 31.42 -2.50
N THR A 760 -3.90 31.51 -2.27
CA THR A 760 -3.16 30.43 -1.56
C THR A 760 -3.71 30.18 -0.17
N ARG A 761 -4.18 31.22 0.53
CA ARG A 761 -4.84 31.10 1.84
C ARG A 761 -6.14 30.28 1.76
N ARG A 762 -6.91 30.45 0.68
CA ARG A 762 -8.15 29.70 0.47
C ARG A 762 -7.86 28.26 0.06
N ALA A 763 -6.88 28.03 -0.81
CA ALA A 763 -6.39 26.70 -1.14
C ALA A 763 -5.86 25.97 0.11
N GLN A 764 -5.17 26.67 1.01
CA GLN A 764 -4.72 26.08 2.27
C GLN A 764 -5.86 25.75 3.25
N GLN A 765 -6.88 26.60 3.31
CA GLN A 765 -7.99 26.45 4.25
C GLN A 765 -9.03 25.41 3.81
N PHE A 766 -9.28 25.33 2.50
CA PHE A 766 -10.36 24.51 1.92
C PHE A 766 -9.88 23.42 0.95
N GLY A 767 -8.62 23.47 0.53
CA GLY A 767 -8.03 22.47 -0.35
C GLY A 767 -7.48 21.25 0.41
N PRO A 768 -7.02 20.24 -0.34
CA PRO A 768 -6.63 18.95 0.22
C PRO A 768 -5.31 18.99 1.00
N VAL A 769 -4.46 20.00 0.77
CA VAL A 769 -3.14 20.14 1.42
C VAL A 769 -3.14 21.34 2.37
N ARG A 770 -3.20 21.07 3.69
CA ARG A 770 -3.37 22.11 4.72
C ARG A 770 -2.05 22.65 5.29
N LYS A 771 -1.01 21.83 5.33
CA LYS A 771 0.28 22.22 5.90
C LYS A 771 1.03 23.10 4.91
N ASN A 772 1.48 24.27 5.37
CA ASN A 772 2.03 25.29 4.49
C ASN A 772 3.27 24.80 3.72
N SER A 773 4.15 24.01 4.34
CA SER A 773 5.35 23.47 3.67
C SER A 773 5.00 22.52 2.52
N GLU A 774 4.02 21.64 2.74
CA GLU A 774 3.56 20.65 1.74
C GLU A 774 2.76 21.32 0.63
N LEU A 775 1.94 22.33 0.97
CA LEU A 775 1.20 23.10 -0.02
C LEU A 775 2.13 23.88 -0.94
N ASN A 776 3.18 24.53 -0.40
CA ASN A 776 4.13 25.24 -1.24
C ASN A 776 4.91 24.28 -2.14
N ALA A 777 5.38 23.14 -1.61
CA ALA A 777 6.05 22.12 -2.43
C ALA A 777 5.16 21.60 -3.58
N ALA A 778 3.88 21.33 -3.29
CA ALA A 778 2.91 20.93 -4.32
C ALA A 778 2.64 22.04 -5.36
N LEU A 779 2.53 23.30 -4.93
CA LEU A 779 2.37 24.44 -5.83
C LEU A 779 3.61 24.69 -6.69
N ASP A 780 4.81 24.47 -6.15
CA ASP A 780 6.06 24.63 -6.88
C ASP A 780 6.16 23.54 -7.97
N ASN A 781 5.91 22.27 -7.62
CA ASN A 781 5.91 21.17 -8.60
C ASN A 781 4.83 21.35 -9.69
N LEU A 782 3.61 21.82 -9.35
CA LEU A 782 2.57 22.09 -10.36
C LEU A 782 2.87 23.30 -11.24
N GLN A 783 3.66 24.27 -10.76
CA GLN A 783 4.20 25.34 -11.60
C GLN A 783 5.25 24.81 -12.57
N GLU A 784 6.11 23.89 -12.13
CA GLU A 784 7.12 23.25 -12.98
C GLU A 784 6.50 22.39 -14.09
N LEU A 785 5.31 21.84 -13.86
CA LEU A 785 4.52 21.11 -14.87
C LEU A 785 3.63 22.02 -15.74
N ASP A 786 3.77 23.35 -15.62
CA ASP A 786 2.98 24.35 -16.35
C ASP A 786 1.46 24.25 -16.11
N ARG A 787 1.02 23.60 -15.04
CA ARG A 787 -0.41 23.36 -14.73
C ARG A 787 -1.06 24.53 -14.00
N LEU A 788 -0.27 25.30 -13.26
CA LEU A 788 -0.72 26.51 -12.56
C LEU A 788 0.39 27.57 -12.52
N SER A 789 0.05 28.79 -12.11
CA SER A 789 0.98 29.89 -11.89
C SER A 789 0.62 30.64 -10.61
N VAL A 790 1.59 30.84 -9.70
CA VAL A 790 1.35 31.60 -8.47
C VAL A 790 1.80 33.05 -8.66
N LYS A 791 0.85 33.99 -8.71
CA LYS A 791 1.12 35.43 -8.83
C LYS A 791 0.80 36.17 -7.53
N ARG A 792 1.48 37.29 -7.31
CA ARG A 792 1.11 38.22 -6.23
C ARG A 792 0.14 39.25 -6.77
N ASP A 793 -1.02 39.35 -6.12
CA ASP A 793 -1.98 40.43 -6.31
C ASP A 793 -2.05 41.26 -5.01
N GLY A 794 -1.36 42.40 -5.01
CA GLY A 794 -1.15 43.22 -3.81
C GLY A 794 -0.46 42.46 -2.67
N LYS A 795 -1.15 42.33 -1.51
CA LYS A 795 -0.66 41.58 -0.33
C LYS A 795 -1.03 40.08 -0.36
N GLN A 796 -1.77 39.61 -1.37
CA GLN A 796 -2.24 38.24 -1.46
C GLN A 796 -1.51 37.46 -2.57
N LYS A 797 -1.25 36.17 -2.33
CA LYS A 797 -0.77 35.25 -3.37
C LYS A 797 -1.98 34.55 -3.99
N MET A 798 -2.09 34.62 -5.31
CA MET A 798 -3.14 34.00 -6.13
C MET A 798 -2.55 32.85 -6.92
N ILE A 799 -3.20 31.70 -6.87
CA ILE A 799 -2.95 30.52 -7.69
C ILE A 799 -3.85 30.65 -8.91
N LEU A 800 -3.28 30.81 -10.09
CA LEU A 800 -4.00 30.78 -11.36
C LEU A 800 -3.85 29.37 -11.95
N VAL A 801 -4.92 28.76 -12.44
CA VAL A 801 -4.89 27.45 -13.10
C VAL A 801 -4.73 27.66 -14.59
N ASN A 802 -3.95 26.80 -15.26
CA ASN A 802 -3.76 26.87 -16.69
C ASN A 802 -5.10 26.78 -17.44
N PRO A 803 -5.45 27.76 -18.30
CA PRO A 803 -6.69 27.77 -19.07
C PRO A 803 -6.93 26.50 -19.90
N ALA A 804 -5.87 25.87 -20.43
CA ALA A 804 -6.00 24.62 -21.18
C ALA A 804 -6.56 23.45 -20.33
N LEU A 805 -6.39 23.51 -18.99
CA LEU A 805 -6.99 22.55 -18.05
C LEU A 805 -8.44 22.90 -17.69
N LEU A 806 -8.91 24.10 -18.02
CA LEU A 806 -10.26 24.58 -17.76
C LEU A 806 -11.18 24.45 -18.98
N GLU A 807 -10.62 24.21 -20.17
CA GLU A 807 -11.36 23.96 -21.40
C GLU A 807 -11.77 22.48 -21.52
N GLY A 808 -13.07 22.22 -21.71
CA GLY A 808 -13.63 20.88 -21.89
C GLY A 808 -14.69 20.48 -20.85
N MET A 809 -15.90 20.99 -21.04
CA MET A 809 -17.21 20.31 -20.93
C MET A 809 -18.32 21.39 -20.99
N SER A 810 -18.67 21.77 -22.22
CA SER A 810 -20.01 22.25 -22.57
C SER A 810 -20.92 21.08 -22.85
#